data_AF-A0A9X3ISY4-F1
#
_entry.id   AF-A0A9X3ISY4-F1
#
_cell.length_a   1.000
_cell.length_b   1.000
_cell.length_c   1.000
_cell.angle_alpha   90.00
_cell.angle_beta   90.00
_cell.angle_gamma   90.00
#
_symmetry.space_group_name_H-M   'P 1'
#
loop_
_entity.id
_entity.type
_entity.pdbx_description
1 polymer ?
#
loop_
_entity_poly.entity_id
_entity_poly.type
_entity_poly.pdbx_seq_one_letter_code
_entity_poly.pdbx_strand_id
1 'polypeptide(L)'
;MKTKFLPLAMAILLLSGCGSDSSSVSTLTDSSADSTSSSDSSSSDTATDTTTDTSKTVGGTVQVALTDAEADFVTYQVTLNSITLVRTDGTEVDLLATATPVDFVQYQQLSELFAMSSVPTGSYSSVVLNLDYSNASLVIQDEDGVTYNASAVDSSGKALTSLDVTLQLDTDEPLTVADGELAGLTLDMDLAASNEVLSYDPAVVEVEPFLMVVASQNDTREHRVRGLLSEVDSSADSSAATITLAIRPLRLRSGDYGTLVCNVSDDTLYEIDGTEYTGSSGLELIAALDADSPLLAYGTLDSDGNFTASQVIAGTGVAWSGDDVVKGTIIARSDNTLTLGNSVHERDGSDTTFSSTTEVVIADTTSVTGYYEGDASIANLSVGQKVLVTGTMGDSQFDASSGLVRMQLSTVTGTSTVNPLTIDLLTVNNRSVDQYDFTGTGATVDADPSAYRIDIGVMDVSNLSNDDWVSIKGYPTKWAADSDYDFTALAVNEISFTSSTATYVSHWDSASSSAITISDSSLIIDNTDAVDRLSLSGVPDSLIESFVVSSISGESDGTFAIRTSDGTTTLLIWSEFVTTLGTALSDATTAGETVSHISASGSFDSSTGVLTATHVMVRIGTISNQHSDSIRSRHSNARSGSSGSDNDSDSSDHNSNNGGSYGNHH
;
A
#
# COMPACT_ATOMS: atom_id res chain seq x y z
N MET A 1 18.59 51.61 9.96
CA MET A 1 17.24 51.08 10.24
C MET A 1 17.39 49.58 10.37
N LYS A 2 17.27 49.08 11.60
CA LYS A 2 17.39 47.67 11.96
C LYS A 2 16.06 47.27 12.58
N THR A 3 15.45 46.21 12.08
CA THR A 3 14.42 45.46 12.79
C THR A 3 14.71 43.99 12.55
N LYS A 4 15.19 43.35 13.63
CA LYS A 4 15.30 41.91 13.80
C LYS A 4 14.00 41.46 14.47
N PHE A 5 13.43 40.33 14.05
CA PHE A 5 12.50 39.55 14.86
C PHE A 5 13.22 38.26 15.28
N LEU A 6 13.12 37.95 16.57
CA LEU A 6 13.64 36.79 17.29
C LEU A 6 12.42 35.96 17.73
N PRO A 7 12.52 34.63 17.90
CA PRO A 7 11.38 33.77 18.21
C PRO A 7 11.08 33.78 19.71
N LEU A 8 9.79 33.61 20.05
CA LEU A 8 9.27 33.67 21.40
C LEU A 8 9.22 32.25 22.00
N ALA A 9 10.18 31.95 22.88
CA ALA A 9 10.01 30.95 23.93
C ALA A 9 9.31 31.61 25.11
N MET A 10 8.18 31.07 25.57
CA MET A 10 7.45 31.62 26.73
C MET A 10 7.54 30.69 27.93
N ALA A 11 8.17 31.22 28.98
CA ALA A 11 8.39 30.57 30.26
C ALA A 11 7.15 30.67 31.17
N ILE A 12 6.94 29.59 31.93
CA ILE A 12 5.94 29.42 32.99
C ILE A 12 6.21 30.40 34.14
N LEU A 13 5.19 31.17 34.55
CA LEU A 13 5.18 31.94 35.79
C LEU A 13 4.10 31.40 36.73
N LEU A 14 4.53 30.80 37.83
CA LEU A 14 3.70 30.46 38.99
C LEU A 14 3.35 31.73 39.77
N LEU A 15 2.05 32.04 39.91
CA LEU A 15 1.55 32.95 40.94
C LEU A 15 0.67 32.19 41.94
N SER A 16 1.16 32.08 43.16
CA SER A 16 0.43 31.64 44.34
C SER A 16 -0.44 32.80 44.85
N GLY A 17 -1.75 32.58 44.96
CA GLY A 17 -2.70 33.51 45.57
C GLY A 17 -3.54 32.80 46.61
N CYS A 18 -3.41 33.23 47.87
CA CYS A 18 -4.08 32.69 49.06
C CYS A 18 -5.31 33.54 49.43
N GLY A 19 -6.36 32.86 49.92
CA GLY A 19 -7.43 33.43 50.77
C GLY A 19 -8.81 33.42 50.12
N SER A 20 -9.94 33.27 50.84
CA SER A 20 -10.28 32.78 52.18
C SER A 20 -11.82 32.89 52.29
N ASP A 21 -12.46 31.88 52.87
CA ASP A 21 -13.74 31.86 53.60
C ASP A 21 -15.01 32.54 53.02
N SER A 22 -16.08 31.75 52.88
CA SER A 22 -17.20 31.84 53.84
C SER A 22 -18.21 30.70 53.70
N SER A 23 -18.59 30.22 54.88
CA SER A 23 -19.52 29.16 55.24
C SER A 23 -20.99 29.41 54.87
N SER A 24 -21.74 28.34 54.61
CA SER A 24 -23.02 28.14 55.30
C SER A 24 -23.35 26.66 55.48
N VAL A 25 -23.79 26.38 56.71
CA VAL A 25 -24.13 25.10 57.32
C VAL A 25 -25.59 24.76 57.00
N SER A 26 -25.89 23.49 56.72
CA SER A 26 -27.14 22.88 57.17
C SER A 26 -26.92 21.40 57.48
N THR A 27 -27.41 21.02 58.65
CA THR A 27 -27.16 19.77 59.36
C THR A 27 -28.42 18.89 59.40
N LEU A 28 -28.18 17.60 59.66
CA LEU A 28 -29.09 16.57 60.20
C LEU A 28 -30.00 15.91 59.14
N THR A 29 -30.21 14.60 59.09
CA THR A 29 -30.26 13.59 60.17
C THR A 29 -29.89 12.19 59.70
N ASP A 30 -29.19 11.49 60.59
CA ASP A 30 -28.98 10.05 60.77
C ASP A 30 -30.27 9.23 60.84
N SER A 31 -30.24 8.01 60.28
CA SER A 31 -30.85 6.85 60.94
C SER A 31 -30.27 5.54 60.37
N SER A 32 -29.35 5.01 61.17
CA SER A 32 -28.85 3.64 61.18
C SER A 32 -29.91 2.63 61.65
N ALA A 33 -29.88 1.40 61.12
CA ALA A 33 -30.39 0.20 61.81
C ALA A 33 -29.80 -1.09 61.21
N ASP A 34 -28.83 -1.62 61.95
CA ASP A 34 -28.33 -2.98 61.99
C ASP A 34 -29.42 -3.98 62.46
N SER A 35 -29.43 -5.20 61.94
CA SER A 35 -29.97 -6.35 62.67
C SER A 35 -29.34 -7.66 62.20
N THR A 36 -28.83 -8.38 63.19
CA THR A 36 -27.98 -9.56 63.17
C THR A 36 -28.78 -10.86 63.39
N SER A 37 -28.27 -11.95 62.80
CA SER A 37 -28.26 -13.36 63.26
C SER A 37 -29.56 -14.15 63.55
N SER A 38 -29.64 -15.37 63.01
CA SER A 38 -29.71 -16.63 63.79
C SER A 38 -29.75 -17.88 62.89
N SER A 39 -29.17 -18.95 63.44
CA SER A 39 -28.90 -20.30 62.90
C SER A 39 -30.07 -21.28 63.11
N ASP A 40 -30.24 -22.29 62.24
CA ASP A 40 -30.10 -23.72 62.58
C ASP A 40 -30.68 -24.72 61.54
N SER A 41 -29.83 -25.69 61.20
CA SER A 41 -30.08 -27.14 61.00
C SER A 41 -30.80 -27.71 59.75
N SER A 42 -30.00 -28.49 59.00
CA SER A 42 -30.23 -29.88 58.57
C SER A 42 -31.45 -30.25 57.70
N SER A 43 -31.19 -30.55 56.42
CA SER A 43 -31.48 -31.89 55.85
C SER A 43 -30.83 -32.04 54.48
N SER A 44 -30.10 -33.14 54.30
CA SER A 44 -29.59 -33.66 53.04
C SER A 44 -30.72 -34.00 52.08
N ASP A 45 -30.65 -33.53 50.82
CA ASP A 45 -31.05 -34.38 49.70
C ASP A 45 -30.27 -34.01 48.44
N THR A 46 -29.76 -35.04 47.79
CA THR A 46 -28.89 -34.98 46.62
C THR A 46 -29.75 -34.85 45.37
N ALA A 47 -29.69 -33.72 44.69
CA ALA A 47 -30.13 -33.59 43.31
C ALA A 47 -29.04 -32.83 42.54
N THR A 48 -28.36 -33.56 41.66
CA THR A 48 -27.49 -33.06 40.60
C THR A 48 -28.18 -31.95 39.81
N ASP A 49 -27.77 -30.71 40.06
CA ASP A 49 -28.01 -29.60 39.15
C ASP A 49 -26.77 -29.46 38.27
N THR A 50 -26.91 -29.90 37.03
CA THR A 50 -25.90 -29.71 35.99
C THR A 50 -25.93 -28.24 35.62
N THR A 51 -25.29 -27.40 36.42
CA THR A 51 -24.92 -26.05 35.99
C THR A 51 -23.94 -26.23 34.85
N THR A 52 -24.41 -26.03 33.62
CA THR A 52 -23.56 -25.69 32.49
C THR A 52 -22.75 -24.46 32.88
N ASP A 53 -21.55 -24.72 33.36
CA ASP A 53 -20.47 -23.74 33.44
C ASP A 53 -20.18 -23.32 32.00
N THR A 54 -20.84 -22.27 31.54
CA THR A 54 -20.31 -21.45 30.44
C THR A 54 -19.03 -20.84 30.97
N SER A 55 -17.95 -21.63 30.87
CA SER A 55 -16.58 -21.17 30.80
C SER A 55 -16.59 -19.88 29.99
N LYS A 56 -16.49 -18.72 30.64
CA LYS A 56 -16.11 -17.50 29.97
C LYS A 56 -14.79 -17.84 29.30
N THR A 57 -14.77 -17.90 27.98
CA THR A 57 -13.52 -17.98 27.25
C THR A 57 -12.75 -16.73 27.62
N VAL A 58 -11.72 -16.90 28.44
CA VAL A 58 -10.70 -15.90 28.73
C VAL A 58 -10.09 -15.55 27.38
N GLY A 59 -10.03 -14.27 27.03
CA GLY A 59 -9.78 -13.84 25.65
C GLY A 59 -9.14 -12.46 25.58
N GLY A 60 -8.32 -12.26 24.57
CA GLY A 60 -7.73 -10.98 24.22
C GLY A 60 -8.34 -10.42 22.94
N THR A 61 -7.78 -9.31 22.48
CA THR A 61 -8.11 -8.68 21.20
C THR A 61 -6.91 -8.80 20.27
N VAL A 62 -7.12 -9.24 19.04
CA VAL A 62 -6.12 -9.19 17.98
C VAL A 62 -6.50 -8.09 17.00
N GLN A 63 -5.60 -7.12 16.85
CA GLN A 63 -5.68 -6.11 15.80
C GLN A 63 -4.99 -6.64 14.55
N VAL A 64 -5.68 -6.56 13.41
CA VAL A 64 -5.13 -6.92 12.10
C VAL A 64 -4.91 -5.66 11.28
N ALA A 65 -3.68 -5.48 10.78
CA ALA A 65 -3.33 -4.44 9.82
C ALA A 65 -2.87 -5.05 8.50
N LEU A 66 -3.23 -4.43 7.37
CA LEU A 66 -2.78 -4.79 6.03
C LEU A 66 -1.83 -3.72 5.49
N THR A 67 -0.70 -4.16 4.96
CA THR A 67 0.26 -3.32 4.22
C THR A 67 0.63 -3.97 2.90
N ASP A 68 1.16 -3.16 1.99
CA ASP A 68 1.73 -3.62 0.74
C ASP A 68 3.06 -2.90 0.44
N ALA A 69 3.89 -3.53 -0.39
CA ALA A 69 5.07 -2.95 -1.01
C ALA A 69 4.83 -2.55 -2.48
N GLU A 70 5.66 -1.65 -2.98
CA GLU A 70 5.48 -1.06 -4.31
C GLU A 70 5.73 -2.06 -5.45
N ALA A 71 4.87 -2.01 -6.47
CA ALA A 71 4.98 -2.80 -7.68
C ALA A 71 4.35 -2.07 -8.88
N ASP A 72 4.58 -2.58 -10.09
CA ASP A 72 4.12 -1.99 -11.37
C ASP A 72 2.59 -2.07 -11.61
N PHE A 73 1.81 -2.29 -10.56
CA PHE A 73 0.35 -2.42 -10.64
C PHE A 73 -0.35 -1.07 -10.52
N VAL A 74 -1.33 -0.87 -11.39
CA VAL A 74 -2.32 0.20 -11.28
C VAL A 74 -3.44 -0.21 -10.33
N THR A 75 -3.79 -1.50 -10.33
CA THR A 75 -4.78 -2.12 -9.45
C THR A 75 -4.37 -3.56 -9.23
N TYR A 76 -4.44 -4.00 -7.97
CA TYR A 76 -4.26 -5.39 -7.59
C TYR A 76 -5.40 -5.78 -6.65
N GLN A 77 -6.56 -6.03 -7.25
CA GLN A 77 -7.75 -6.35 -6.49
C GLN A 77 -7.99 -7.86 -6.45
N VAL A 78 -7.99 -8.43 -5.25
CA VAL A 78 -8.32 -9.84 -4.98
C VAL A 78 -9.24 -9.93 -3.78
N THR A 79 -10.03 -11.00 -3.68
CA THR A 79 -10.93 -11.17 -2.52
C THR A 79 -10.24 -11.98 -1.43
N LEU A 80 -10.15 -11.44 -0.23
CA LEU A 80 -9.68 -12.16 0.95
C LEU A 80 -10.87 -12.85 1.62
N ASN A 81 -10.91 -14.18 1.57
CA ASN A 81 -12.02 -14.97 2.09
C ASN A 81 -11.90 -15.23 3.59
N SER A 82 -10.68 -15.50 4.09
CA SER A 82 -10.42 -15.80 5.51
C SER A 82 -9.02 -15.41 5.94
N ILE A 83 -8.86 -15.09 7.23
CA ILE A 83 -7.59 -14.93 7.93
C ILE A 83 -7.64 -15.85 9.16
N THR A 84 -7.04 -17.02 9.08
CA THR A 84 -7.16 -18.04 10.13
C THR A 84 -5.88 -18.11 10.96
N LEU A 85 -5.97 -17.80 12.26
CA LEU A 85 -4.90 -18.09 13.21
C LEU A 85 -4.93 -19.57 13.60
N VAL A 86 -3.76 -20.21 13.60
CA VAL A 86 -3.59 -21.59 14.07
C VAL A 86 -2.80 -21.57 15.38
N ARG A 87 -3.46 -22.02 16.44
CA ARG A 87 -2.86 -22.16 17.76
C ARG A 87 -1.86 -23.32 17.77
N THR A 88 -0.87 -23.26 18.64
CA THR A 88 0.15 -24.33 18.83
C THR A 88 -0.42 -25.73 19.12
N ASP A 89 -1.69 -25.83 19.56
CA ASP A 89 -2.39 -27.11 19.77
C ASP A 89 -3.27 -27.55 18.58
N GLY A 90 -3.20 -26.83 17.46
CA GLY A 90 -3.98 -27.06 16.24
C GLY A 90 -5.37 -26.44 16.23
N THR A 91 -5.74 -25.65 17.25
CA THR A 91 -7.02 -24.92 17.24
C THR A 91 -6.97 -23.79 16.21
N GLU A 92 -7.94 -23.74 15.31
CA GLU A 92 -8.08 -22.69 14.31
C GLU A 92 -9.09 -21.62 14.77
N VAL A 93 -8.76 -20.35 14.53
CA VAL A 93 -9.62 -19.19 14.83
C VAL A 93 -9.62 -18.26 13.62
N ASP A 94 -10.77 -18.10 12.98
CA ASP A 94 -10.92 -17.13 11.89
C ASP A 94 -11.11 -15.73 12.45
N LEU A 95 -10.35 -14.77 11.92
CA LEU A 95 -10.42 -13.36 12.30
C LEU A 95 -11.39 -12.59 11.41
N LEU A 96 -11.78 -13.16 10.26
CA LEU A 96 -12.61 -12.50 9.27
C LEU A 96 -14.09 -12.86 9.42
N ALA A 97 -14.94 -11.83 9.54
CA ALA A 97 -16.38 -12.02 9.60
C ALA A 97 -17.00 -12.29 8.22
N THR A 98 -16.43 -11.74 7.14
CA THR A 98 -16.97 -11.82 5.78
C THR A 98 -15.84 -11.68 4.76
N ALA A 99 -15.98 -12.39 3.62
CA ALA A 99 -15.07 -12.25 2.49
C ALA A 99 -15.03 -10.79 2.01
N THR A 100 -13.82 -10.27 1.80
CA THR A 100 -13.59 -8.84 1.60
C THR A 100 -12.71 -8.60 0.38
N PRO A 101 -13.15 -7.83 -0.63
CA PRO A 101 -12.29 -7.39 -1.73
C PRO A 101 -11.23 -6.40 -1.23
N VAL A 102 -9.97 -6.67 -1.53
CA VAL A 102 -8.81 -5.85 -1.15
C VAL A 102 -8.07 -5.44 -2.42
N ASP A 103 -7.88 -4.13 -2.62
CA ASP A 103 -6.99 -3.58 -3.64
C ASP A 103 -5.66 -3.17 -3.01
N PHE A 104 -4.64 -4.02 -3.13
CA PHE A 104 -3.40 -3.92 -2.36
C PHE A 104 -2.56 -2.69 -2.72
N VAL A 105 -2.67 -2.23 -3.98
CA VAL A 105 -2.01 -1.01 -4.48
C VAL A 105 -2.35 0.23 -3.64
N GLN A 106 -3.50 0.24 -2.93
CA GLN A 106 -3.92 1.35 -2.07
C GLN A 106 -3.18 1.44 -0.73
N TYR A 107 -2.38 0.45 -0.34
CA TYR A 107 -1.74 0.35 0.99
C TYR A 107 -0.20 0.40 0.94
N GLN A 108 0.38 0.82 -0.19
CA GLN A 108 1.82 0.96 -0.34
C GLN A 108 2.46 1.96 0.64
N GLN A 109 1.71 2.99 1.05
CA GLN A 109 2.22 4.09 1.90
C GLN A 109 1.56 4.20 3.27
N LEU A 110 0.60 3.32 3.59
CA LEU A 110 -0.09 3.32 4.88
C LEU A 110 -0.45 1.89 5.30
N SER A 111 -0.77 1.71 6.57
CA SER A 111 -1.33 0.47 7.11
C SER A 111 -2.84 0.62 7.26
N GLU A 112 -3.63 -0.27 6.66
CA GLU A 112 -5.08 -0.28 6.90
C GLU A 112 -5.38 -1.13 8.12
N LEU A 113 -5.96 -0.53 9.16
CA LEU A 113 -6.52 -1.29 10.28
C LEU A 113 -7.80 -1.97 9.80
N PHE A 114 -7.73 -3.29 9.74
CA PHE A 114 -8.72 -4.11 9.08
C PHE A 114 -9.76 -4.69 10.05
N ALA A 115 -9.33 -5.16 11.22
CA ALA A 115 -10.22 -5.71 12.22
C ALA A 115 -9.62 -5.64 13.63
N MET A 116 -10.50 -5.60 14.63
CA MET A 116 -10.21 -5.92 16.03
C MET A 116 -11.10 -7.08 16.47
N SER A 117 -10.53 -8.28 16.48
CA SER A 117 -11.27 -9.51 16.73
C SER A 117 -10.95 -10.08 18.11
N SER A 118 -11.98 -10.57 18.81
CA SER A 118 -11.76 -11.28 20.07
C SER A 118 -11.22 -12.68 19.78
N VAL A 119 -10.08 -13.01 20.40
CA VAL A 119 -9.36 -14.25 20.17
C VAL A 119 -9.13 -14.95 21.51
N PRO A 120 -9.38 -16.28 21.61
CA PRO A 120 -9.08 -17.04 22.82
C PRO A 120 -7.62 -16.89 23.25
N THR A 121 -7.37 -16.85 24.55
CA THR A 121 -5.97 -16.80 25.03
C THR A 121 -5.17 -18.01 24.55
N GLY A 122 -3.93 -17.78 24.14
CA GLY A 122 -3.06 -18.82 23.64
C GLY A 122 -1.85 -18.29 22.89
N SER A 123 -0.96 -19.20 22.51
CA SER A 123 0.17 -18.94 21.63
C SER A 123 -0.12 -19.54 20.26
N TYR A 124 -0.04 -18.69 19.24
CA TYR A 124 -0.35 -19.01 17.85
C TYR A 124 0.93 -19.10 17.04
N SER A 125 1.00 -20.11 16.18
CA SER A 125 2.22 -20.47 15.45
C SER A 125 2.12 -20.22 13.94
N SER A 126 0.92 -20.06 13.39
CA SER A 126 0.78 -19.74 11.97
C SER A 126 -0.50 -18.96 11.66
N VAL A 127 -0.50 -18.32 10.51
CA VAL A 127 -1.65 -17.65 9.90
C VAL A 127 -1.90 -18.27 8.53
N VAL A 128 -3.15 -18.56 8.20
CA VAL A 128 -3.56 -19.07 6.89
C VAL A 128 -4.48 -18.05 6.24
N LEU A 129 -4.09 -17.53 5.07
CA LEU A 129 -4.92 -16.68 4.24
C LEU A 129 -5.51 -17.47 3.08
N ASN A 130 -6.79 -17.24 2.79
CA ASN A 130 -7.41 -17.71 1.55
C ASN A 130 -7.72 -16.51 0.64
N LEU A 131 -7.02 -16.44 -0.48
CA LEU A 131 -7.23 -15.44 -1.53
C LEU A 131 -8.05 -16.04 -2.67
N ASP A 132 -9.05 -15.31 -3.16
CA ASP A 132 -9.88 -15.67 -4.32
C ASP A 132 -9.55 -14.74 -5.49
N TYR A 133 -9.06 -15.37 -6.56
CA TYR A 133 -8.68 -14.76 -7.82
C TYR A 133 -9.75 -14.90 -8.91
N SER A 134 -10.87 -15.58 -8.63
CA SER A 134 -11.91 -15.86 -9.63
C SER A 134 -12.52 -14.59 -10.23
N ASN A 135 -12.52 -13.49 -9.48
CA ASN A 135 -12.95 -12.15 -9.91
C ASN A 135 -11.85 -11.10 -9.69
N ALA A 136 -10.57 -11.51 -9.73
CA ALA A 136 -9.47 -10.56 -9.55
C ALA A 136 -9.43 -9.51 -10.67
N SER A 137 -9.06 -8.29 -10.31
CA SER A 137 -8.75 -7.22 -11.26
C SER A 137 -7.28 -6.85 -11.11
N LEU A 138 -6.47 -7.36 -12.03
CA LEU A 138 -5.04 -7.04 -12.12
C LEU A 138 -4.84 -6.10 -13.30
N VAL A 139 -4.42 -4.87 -13.02
CA VAL A 139 -4.11 -3.88 -14.06
C VAL A 139 -2.63 -3.56 -13.99
N ILE A 140 -1.92 -3.94 -15.04
CA ILE A 140 -0.48 -3.68 -15.19
C ILE A 140 -0.26 -2.53 -16.15
N GLN A 141 0.91 -1.89 -16.07
CA GLN A 141 1.29 -0.81 -16.96
C GLN A 141 2.65 -1.13 -17.62
N ASP A 142 2.81 -0.82 -18.90
CA ASP A 142 4.12 -0.87 -19.56
C ASP A 142 4.92 0.45 -19.37
N GLU A 143 6.14 0.48 -19.90
CA GLU A 143 7.04 1.64 -19.80
C GLU A 143 6.49 2.92 -20.46
N ASP A 144 5.67 2.76 -21.52
CA ASP A 144 5.00 3.86 -22.22
C ASP A 144 3.76 4.36 -21.46
N GLY A 145 3.43 3.70 -20.35
CA GLY A 145 2.30 4.02 -19.50
C GLY A 145 0.97 3.41 -19.98
N VAL A 146 0.97 2.55 -20.99
CA VAL A 146 -0.24 1.88 -21.46
C VAL A 146 -0.65 0.82 -20.45
N THR A 147 -1.94 0.81 -20.08
CA THR A 147 -2.47 -0.11 -19.08
C THR A 147 -3.17 -1.31 -19.71
N TYR A 148 -3.01 -2.49 -19.09
CA TYR A 148 -3.58 -3.74 -19.55
C TYR A 148 -4.25 -4.50 -18.41
N ASN A 149 -5.44 -5.05 -18.67
CA ASN A 149 -6.08 -6.00 -17.76
C ASN A 149 -5.42 -7.37 -17.92
N ALA A 150 -4.69 -7.82 -16.90
CA ALA A 150 -3.96 -9.07 -16.91
C ALA A 150 -4.78 -10.22 -16.34
N SER A 151 -4.59 -11.42 -16.90
CA SER A 151 -5.03 -12.66 -16.24
C SER A 151 -3.98 -13.17 -15.26
N ALA A 152 -4.41 -13.60 -14.08
CA ALA A 152 -3.56 -14.26 -13.09
C ALA A 152 -3.35 -15.74 -13.44
N VAL A 153 -2.11 -16.20 -13.45
CA VAL A 153 -1.74 -17.61 -13.58
C VAL A 153 -0.84 -18.04 -12.43
N ASP A 154 -0.86 -19.32 -12.09
CA ASP A 154 0.16 -19.93 -11.24
C ASP A 154 1.44 -20.20 -12.04
N SER A 155 2.49 -20.66 -11.35
CA SER A 155 3.77 -21.02 -11.98
C SER A 155 3.77 -22.27 -12.85
N SER A 156 2.61 -22.89 -13.04
CA SER A 156 2.41 -23.90 -14.08
C SER A 156 1.72 -23.30 -15.32
N GLY A 157 1.52 -21.98 -15.35
CA GLY A 157 0.79 -21.25 -16.38
C GLY A 157 -0.72 -21.50 -16.35
N LYS A 158 -1.25 -22.08 -15.27
CA LYS A 158 -2.69 -22.36 -15.15
C LYS A 158 -3.39 -21.16 -14.51
N ALA A 159 -4.55 -20.79 -15.05
CA ALA A 159 -5.38 -19.73 -14.48
C ALA A 159 -5.63 -19.92 -12.98
N LEU A 160 -5.30 -18.88 -12.20
CA LEU A 160 -5.46 -18.88 -10.76
C LEU A 160 -6.92 -18.61 -10.39
N THR A 161 -7.44 -19.34 -9.41
CA THR A 161 -8.84 -19.20 -8.95
C THR A 161 -8.92 -18.98 -7.45
N SER A 162 -8.18 -19.77 -6.67
CA SER A 162 -7.98 -19.54 -5.24
C SER A 162 -6.58 -19.94 -4.85
N LEU A 163 -6.08 -19.32 -3.79
CA LEU A 163 -4.73 -19.48 -3.29
C LEU A 163 -4.73 -19.45 -1.77
N ASP A 164 -4.30 -20.56 -1.18
CA ASP A 164 -4.04 -20.67 0.25
C ASP A 164 -2.59 -20.30 0.53
N VAL A 165 -2.38 -19.29 1.38
CA VAL A 165 -1.06 -18.86 1.82
C VAL A 165 -0.93 -19.19 3.30
N THR A 166 -0.04 -20.12 3.64
CA THR A 166 0.27 -20.48 5.03
C THR A 166 1.57 -19.81 5.45
N LEU A 167 1.51 -19.06 6.56
CA LEU A 167 2.57 -18.21 7.06
C LEU A 167 2.93 -18.69 8.46
N GLN A 168 4.15 -19.15 8.64
CA GLN A 168 4.64 -19.56 9.96
C GLN A 168 5.10 -18.32 10.72
N LEU A 169 4.65 -18.20 11.96
CA LEU A 169 5.14 -17.20 12.90
C LEU A 169 6.43 -17.72 13.53
N ASP A 170 7.32 -16.80 13.93
CA ASP A 170 8.58 -17.19 14.58
C ASP A 170 8.28 -18.01 15.85
N THR A 171 8.99 -19.12 16.00
CA THR A 171 8.90 -19.96 17.21
C THR A 171 9.44 -19.26 18.45
N ASP A 172 10.37 -18.32 18.27
CA ASP A 172 10.94 -17.52 19.36
C ASP A 172 10.10 -16.26 19.66
N GLU A 173 9.31 -15.78 18.69
CA GLU A 173 8.35 -14.67 18.83
C GLU A 173 6.94 -15.04 18.33
N PRO A 174 6.24 -15.98 18.99
CA PRO A 174 4.89 -16.36 18.58
C PRO A 174 3.89 -15.26 18.93
N LEU A 175 2.81 -15.16 18.15
CA LEU A 175 1.68 -14.30 18.52
C LEU A 175 1.05 -14.83 19.80
N THR A 176 1.18 -14.08 20.89
CA THR A 176 0.64 -14.43 22.19
C THR A 176 -0.56 -13.56 22.51
N VAL A 177 -1.71 -14.21 22.72
CA VAL A 177 -2.96 -13.55 23.11
C VAL A 177 -3.20 -13.79 24.59
N ALA A 178 -3.21 -12.72 25.37
CA ALA A 178 -3.48 -12.74 26.80
C ALA A 178 -4.85 -12.10 27.14
N ASP A 179 -5.36 -12.38 28.34
CA ASP A 179 -6.70 -11.94 28.76
C ASP A 179 -6.77 -10.43 28.87
N GLY A 180 -7.70 -9.81 28.12
CA GLY A 180 -7.89 -8.36 28.13
C GLY A 180 -6.73 -7.55 27.54
N GLU A 181 -5.73 -8.18 26.94
CA GLU A 181 -4.63 -7.51 26.26
C GLU A 181 -4.88 -7.41 24.75
N LEU A 182 -4.27 -6.40 24.14
CA LEU A 182 -4.25 -6.19 22.69
C LEU A 182 -2.97 -6.80 22.11
N ALA A 183 -3.13 -7.65 21.10
CA ALA A 183 -2.03 -8.18 20.31
C ALA A 183 -2.10 -7.63 18.87
N GLY A 184 -0.95 -7.31 18.29
CA GLY A 184 -0.85 -6.82 16.91
C GLY A 184 -0.52 -7.94 15.92
N LEU A 185 -1.19 -7.93 14.78
CA LEU A 185 -0.88 -8.77 13.63
C LEU A 185 -0.82 -7.89 12.39
N THR A 186 0.38 -7.71 11.82
CA THR A 186 0.56 -6.99 10.56
C THR A 186 0.83 -7.99 9.44
N LEU A 187 0.01 -7.94 8.40
CA LEU A 187 0.16 -8.72 7.17
C LEU A 187 0.72 -7.81 6.09
N ASP A 188 1.92 -8.12 5.61
CA ASP A 188 2.61 -7.31 4.61
C ASP A 188 2.81 -8.11 3.34
N MET A 189 2.04 -7.78 2.31
CA MET A 189 2.17 -8.43 1.01
C MET A 189 3.22 -7.67 0.21
N ASP A 190 4.23 -8.33 -0.32
CA ASP A 190 5.16 -7.66 -1.23
C ASP A 190 4.68 -7.94 -2.66
N LEU A 191 3.94 -7.02 -3.26
CA LEU A 191 3.46 -7.22 -4.63
C LEU A 191 4.58 -7.46 -5.65
N ALA A 192 5.75 -6.85 -5.48
CA ALA A 192 6.85 -6.99 -6.43
C ALA A 192 7.52 -8.36 -6.31
N ALA A 193 7.69 -8.86 -5.08
CA ALA A 193 8.17 -10.23 -4.86
C ALA A 193 7.11 -11.30 -5.16
N SER A 194 5.83 -10.92 -5.13
CA SER A 194 4.70 -11.83 -5.31
C SER A 194 4.27 -12.06 -6.76
N ASN A 195 4.71 -11.22 -7.70
CA ASN A 195 4.15 -11.22 -9.05
C ASN A 195 5.19 -10.97 -10.12
N GLU A 196 4.99 -11.61 -11.27
CA GLU A 196 5.80 -11.43 -12.47
C GLU A 196 4.91 -11.12 -13.67
N VAL A 197 5.22 -10.05 -14.40
CA VAL A 197 4.53 -9.73 -15.66
C VAL A 197 5.16 -10.55 -16.79
N LEU A 198 4.45 -11.57 -17.27
CA LEU A 198 4.93 -12.46 -18.32
C LEU A 198 4.74 -11.88 -19.73
N SER A 199 3.67 -11.11 -19.93
CA SER A 199 3.36 -10.47 -21.22
C SER A 199 2.35 -9.34 -21.06
N TYR A 200 2.32 -8.42 -22.04
CA TYR A 200 1.30 -7.36 -22.18
C TYR A 200 0.28 -7.63 -23.30
N ASP A 201 0.53 -8.59 -24.19
CA ASP A 201 -0.36 -8.96 -25.31
C ASP A 201 -0.35 -10.48 -25.62
N PRO A 202 -1.32 -11.26 -25.11
CA PRO A 202 -2.30 -10.87 -24.09
C PRO A 202 -1.61 -10.56 -22.75
N ALA A 203 -2.21 -9.73 -21.91
CA ALA A 203 -1.62 -9.41 -20.61
C ALA A 203 -1.76 -10.58 -19.63
N VAL A 204 -0.63 -11.05 -19.08
CA VAL A 204 -0.57 -12.19 -18.17
C VAL A 204 0.38 -11.89 -17.02
N VAL A 205 -0.07 -12.15 -15.80
CA VAL A 205 0.72 -12.03 -14.57
C VAL A 205 0.80 -13.41 -13.92
N GLU A 206 2.01 -13.90 -13.69
CA GLU A 206 2.25 -15.01 -12.79
C GLU A 206 2.17 -14.52 -11.35
N VAL A 207 1.40 -15.22 -10.52
CA VAL A 207 1.13 -14.86 -9.13
C VAL A 207 1.65 -15.95 -8.20
N GLU A 208 2.58 -15.58 -7.34
CA GLU A 208 3.15 -16.41 -6.28
C GLU A 208 3.34 -15.57 -5.00
N PRO A 209 2.36 -15.48 -4.09
CA PRO A 209 2.38 -14.58 -2.95
C PRO A 209 3.61 -14.77 -2.08
N PHE A 210 4.42 -13.72 -2.03
CA PHE A 210 5.35 -13.45 -0.97
C PHE A 210 4.67 -12.52 0.02
N LEU A 211 4.22 -13.13 1.11
CA LEU A 211 3.50 -12.45 2.18
C LEU A 211 4.28 -12.66 3.46
N MET A 212 4.47 -11.57 4.19
CA MET A 212 5.11 -11.57 5.50
C MET A 212 4.06 -11.34 6.56
N VAL A 213 4.31 -11.92 7.73
CA VAL A 213 3.49 -11.72 8.91
C VAL A 213 4.39 -11.34 10.05
N VAL A 214 4.08 -10.21 10.67
CA VAL A 214 4.75 -9.77 11.88
C VAL A 214 3.73 -9.78 13.01
N ALA A 215 4.05 -10.50 14.09
CA ALA A 215 3.25 -10.57 15.31
C ALA A 215 3.48 -9.34 16.21
N SER A 216 3.46 -8.15 15.59
CA SER A 216 3.62 -6.88 16.29
C SER A 216 2.81 -5.78 15.60
N GLN A 217 2.70 -4.65 16.30
CA GLN A 217 2.12 -3.44 15.73
C GLN A 217 3.17 -2.69 14.93
N ASN A 218 2.78 -2.22 13.75
CA ASN A 218 3.65 -1.35 12.96
C ASN A 218 3.55 0.09 13.48
N ASP A 219 4.39 0.49 14.42
CA ASP A 219 4.39 1.84 15.01
C ASP A 219 5.12 2.89 14.14
N THR A 220 5.74 2.46 13.03
CA THR A 220 6.53 3.32 12.14
C THR A 220 5.74 3.90 10.97
N ARG A 221 4.57 3.34 10.66
CA ARG A 221 3.74 3.75 9.52
C ARG A 221 2.50 4.51 9.99
N GLU A 222 2.02 5.39 9.13
CA GLU A 222 0.67 5.95 9.30
C GLU A 222 -0.37 4.84 9.11
N HIS A 223 -1.33 4.79 10.01
CA HIS A 223 -2.47 3.90 9.97
C HIS A 223 -3.70 4.65 9.51
N ARG A 224 -4.54 3.94 8.77
CA ARG A 224 -5.87 4.38 8.40
C ARG A 224 -6.90 3.41 8.94
N VAL A 225 -7.95 3.94 9.55
CA VAL A 225 -9.10 3.18 10.03
C VAL A 225 -10.39 3.77 9.49
N ARG A 226 -11.27 2.87 9.05
CA ARG A 226 -12.59 3.19 8.50
C ARG A 226 -13.65 2.65 9.45
N GLY A 227 -14.69 3.43 9.70
CA GLY A 227 -15.82 2.95 10.46
C GLY A 227 -16.97 3.93 10.61
N LEU A 228 -17.87 3.57 11.52
CA LEU A 228 -19.00 4.41 11.87
C LEU A 228 -18.75 5.03 13.24
N LEU A 229 -19.13 6.29 13.40
CA LEU A 229 -19.04 6.99 14.68
C LEU A 229 -19.88 6.28 15.73
N SER A 230 -19.25 5.83 16.82
CA SER A 230 -19.94 5.15 17.92
C SER A 230 -20.13 6.09 19.11
N GLU A 231 -19.05 6.73 19.55
CA GLU A 231 -19.05 7.57 20.75
C GLU A 231 -17.98 8.67 20.64
N VAL A 232 -18.20 9.81 21.29
CA VAL A 232 -17.19 10.85 21.48
C VAL A 232 -17.11 11.18 22.95
N ASP A 233 -15.93 10.99 23.54
CA ASP A 233 -15.64 11.49 24.88
C ASP A 233 -14.95 12.85 24.76
N SER A 234 -15.76 13.90 24.92
CA SER A 234 -15.31 15.30 24.96
C SER A 234 -14.86 15.66 26.37
N SER A 235 -13.77 15.02 26.79
CA SER A 235 -13.00 15.39 27.98
C SER A 235 -12.65 16.89 27.95
N ALA A 236 -12.76 17.59 29.09
CA ALA A 236 -12.33 18.99 29.21
C ALA A 236 -10.80 19.17 29.06
N ASP A 237 -10.04 18.07 29.13
CA ASP A 237 -8.63 17.98 28.80
C ASP A 237 -8.50 17.39 27.38
N SER A 238 -8.08 18.19 26.40
CA SER A 238 -7.92 17.74 25.01
C SER A 238 -6.89 16.63 24.86
N SER A 239 -6.01 16.42 25.85
CA SER A 239 -5.05 15.30 25.89
C SER A 239 -5.70 13.95 26.23
N ALA A 240 -6.98 13.94 26.60
CA ALA A 240 -7.76 12.75 26.95
C ALA A 240 -9.07 12.65 26.15
N ALA A 241 -9.27 13.52 25.17
CA ALA A 241 -10.44 13.45 24.30
C ALA A 241 -10.31 12.26 23.35
N THR A 242 -11.41 11.53 23.14
CA THR A 242 -11.42 10.34 22.29
C THR A 242 -12.63 10.29 21.37
N ILE A 243 -12.43 9.66 20.20
CA ILE A 243 -13.48 9.29 19.26
C ILE A 243 -13.47 7.77 19.15
N THR A 244 -14.58 7.12 19.49
CA THR A 244 -14.76 5.68 19.32
C THR A 244 -15.45 5.40 18.01
N LEU A 245 -14.86 4.49 17.24
CA LEU A 245 -15.29 4.12 15.91
C LEU A 245 -15.57 2.62 15.83
N ALA A 246 -16.74 2.26 15.32
CA ALA A 246 -17.08 0.88 14.97
C ALA A 246 -16.47 0.54 13.62
N ILE A 247 -15.48 -0.35 13.60
CA ILE A 247 -14.65 -0.63 12.42
C ILE A 247 -15.53 -1.22 11.31
N ARG A 248 -15.33 -0.69 10.10
CA ARG A 248 -15.90 -1.18 8.84
C ARG A 248 -14.80 -1.11 7.80
N PRO A 249 -14.03 -2.19 7.62
CA PRO A 249 -12.87 -2.14 6.77
C PRO A 249 -13.27 -1.95 5.32
N LEU A 250 -12.42 -1.23 4.60
CA LEU A 250 -12.50 -1.06 3.15
C LEU A 250 -13.84 -0.49 2.67
N ARG A 251 -14.69 -1.32 2.06
CA ARG A 251 -16.01 -0.94 1.53
C ARG A 251 -17.16 -1.67 2.24
N LEU A 252 -16.88 -2.43 3.29
CA LEU A 252 -17.92 -3.20 3.96
C LEU A 252 -18.91 -2.26 4.66
N ARG A 253 -20.19 -2.48 4.43
CA ARG A 253 -21.29 -1.69 5.02
C ARG A 253 -21.95 -2.40 6.21
N SER A 254 -21.63 -3.68 6.40
CA SER A 254 -22.19 -4.55 7.42
C SER A 254 -21.12 -5.50 7.92
N GLY A 255 -21.43 -6.18 9.03
CA GLY A 255 -20.48 -7.02 9.76
C GLY A 255 -19.98 -6.32 11.03
N ASP A 256 -19.42 -7.12 11.92
CA ASP A 256 -18.77 -6.67 13.14
C ASP A 256 -17.27 -6.94 13.02
N TYR A 257 -16.48 -5.88 13.09
CA TYR A 257 -15.02 -5.90 12.99
C TYR A 257 -14.38 -5.28 14.24
N GLY A 258 -15.15 -5.15 15.32
CA GLY A 258 -14.72 -4.53 16.55
C GLY A 258 -14.81 -3.00 16.53
N THR A 259 -14.27 -2.40 17.59
CA THR A 259 -14.27 -0.96 17.82
C THR A 259 -12.85 -0.49 18.13
N LEU A 260 -12.50 0.70 17.65
CA LEU A 260 -11.24 1.37 17.99
C LEU A 260 -11.54 2.67 18.73
N VAL A 261 -10.74 2.95 19.76
CA VAL A 261 -10.71 4.26 20.43
C VAL A 261 -9.56 5.07 19.85
N CYS A 262 -9.87 6.18 19.21
CA CYS A 262 -8.90 7.12 18.67
C CYS A 262 -8.69 8.26 19.67
N ASN A 263 -7.46 8.45 20.14
CA ASN A 263 -7.07 9.66 20.86
C ASN A 263 -6.97 10.82 19.86
N VAL A 264 -7.41 12.01 20.28
CA VAL A 264 -7.27 13.24 19.49
C VAL A 264 -6.52 14.30 20.29
N SER A 265 -6.01 15.33 19.62
CA SER A 265 -5.28 16.43 20.23
C SER A 265 -5.69 17.78 19.63
N ASP A 266 -5.09 18.86 20.11
CA ASP A 266 -5.26 20.20 19.54
C ASP A 266 -4.68 20.31 18.11
N ASP A 267 -3.80 19.39 17.72
CA ASP A 267 -3.18 19.34 16.38
C ASP A 267 -3.94 18.43 15.40
N THR A 268 -4.95 17.68 15.88
CA THR A 268 -5.75 16.82 15.00
C THR A 268 -6.50 17.67 13.98
N LEU A 269 -6.32 17.34 12.70
CA LEU A 269 -7.03 17.95 11.59
C LEU A 269 -8.38 17.24 11.38
N TYR A 270 -9.40 18.00 11.00
CA TYR A 270 -10.73 17.47 10.74
C TYR A 270 -11.18 17.93 9.35
N GLU A 271 -11.83 17.05 8.61
CA GLU A 271 -12.58 17.42 7.42
C GLU A 271 -14.02 16.90 7.55
N ILE A 272 -14.98 17.80 7.66
CA ILE A 272 -16.38 17.48 7.92
C ILE A 272 -17.22 18.11 6.82
N ASP A 273 -17.89 17.27 6.04
CA ASP A 273 -18.70 17.68 4.89
C ASP A 273 -17.95 18.63 3.92
N GLY A 274 -16.67 18.34 3.65
CA GLY A 274 -15.82 19.13 2.75
C GLY A 274 -15.30 20.45 3.33
N THR A 275 -15.45 20.68 4.64
CA THR A 275 -14.87 21.82 5.35
C THR A 275 -13.78 21.37 6.31
N GLU A 276 -12.62 22.01 6.27
CA GLU A 276 -11.47 21.70 7.13
C GLU A 276 -11.53 22.49 8.46
N TYR A 277 -11.16 21.83 9.56
CA TYR A 277 -11.06 22.39 10.91
C TYR A 277 -9.86 21.79 11.64
N THR A 278 -9.43 22.41 12.74
CA THR A 278 -8.35 21.89 13.59
C THR A 278 -8.73 21.88 15.07
N GLY A 279 -8.27 20.85 15.78
CA GLY A 279 -8.39 20.70 17.23
C GLY A 279 -9.83 20.68 17.75
N SER A 280 -10.08 21.39 18.84
CA SER A 280 -11.39 21.41 19.53
C SER A 280 -12.58 21.81 18.65
N SER A 281 -12.38 22.68 17.64
CA SER A 281 -13.47 23.10 16.74
C SER A 281 -13.99 21.93 15.91
N GLY A 282 -13.09 21.07 15.43
CA GLY A 282 -13.48 19.87 14.70
C GLY A 282 -14.10 18.82 15.61
N LEU A 283 -13.55 18.61 16.82
CA LEU A 283 -14.09 17.67 17.79
C LEU A 283 -15.54 18.01 18.21
N GLU A 284 -15.85 19.29 18.44
CA GLU A 284 -17.20 19.74 18.75
C GLU A 284 -18.20 19.40 17.64
N LEU A 285 -17.77 19.49 16.37
CA LEU A 285 -18.59 19.15 15.22
C LEU A 285 -18.76 17.63 15.06
N ILE A 286 -17.70 16.83 15.28
CA ILE A 286 -17.82 15.37 15.30
C ILE A 286 -18.79 14.91 16.40
N ALA A 287 -18.70 15.50 17.60
CA ALA A 287 -19.60 15.18 18.71
C ALA A 287 -21.07 15.54 18.44
N ALA A 288 -21.34 16.42 17.48
CA ALA A 288 -22.68 16.81 17.06
C ALA A 288 -23.24 15.94 15.92
N LEU A 289 -22.43 15.07 15.31
CA LEU A 289 -22.89 14.13 14.29
C LEU A 289 -23.78 13.04 14.91
N ASP A 290 -24.67 12.49 14.09
CA ASP A 290 -25.47 11.35 14.51
C ASP A 290 -24.58 10.12 14.74
N ALA A 291 -24.97 9.26 15.69
CA ALA A 291 -24.37 7.94 15.79
C ALA A 291 -24.50 7.19 14.46
N ASP A 292 -23.54 6.33 14.19
CA ASP A 292 -23.34 5.64 12.92
C ASP A 292 -22.95 6.54 11.73
N SER A 293 -22.62 7.82 11.96
CA SER A 293 -22.09 8.69 10.91
C SER A 293 -20.78 8.12 10.34
N PRO A 294 -20.60 8.07 9.01
CA PRO A 294 -19.39 7.50 8.44
C PRO A 294 -18.16 8.36 8.77
N LEU A 295 -17.07 7.69 9.18
CA LEU A 295 -15.84 8.33 9.64
C LEU A 295 -14.59 7.56 9.16
N LEU A 296 -13.54 8.32 8.88
CA LEU A 296 -12.22 7.84 8.52
C LEU A 296 -11.21 8.55 9.42
N ALA A 297 -10.30 7.81 10.05
CA ALA A 297 -9.23 8.41 10.82
C ALA A 297 -7.87 7.96 10.29
N TYR A 298 -6.94 8.90 10.19
CA TYR A 298 -5.52 8.68 9.95
C TYR A 298 -4.75 9.00 11.23
N GLY A 299 -3.68 8.28 11.50
CA GLY A 299 -2.94 8.44 12.74
C GLY A 299 -1.81 7.44 12.89
N THR A 300 -1.23 7.40 14.09
CA THR A 300 -0.17 6.45 14.43
C THR A 300 -0.60 5.59 15.61
N LEU A 301 -0.09 4.36 15.67
CA LEU A 301 -0.17 3.50 16.83
C LEU A 301 1.15 3.56 17.59
N ASP A 302 1.08 3.60 18.92
CA ASP A 302 2.24 3.32 19.74
C ASP A 302 2.43 1.81 19.95
N SER A 303 3.51 1.43 20.65
CA SER A 303 3.82 0.02 20.94
C SER A 303 2.76 -0.69 21.79
N ASP A 304 1.93 0.06 22.51
CA ASP A 304 0.85 -0.45 23.36
C ASP A 304 -0.49 -0.55 22.58
N GLY A 305 -0.53 0.01 21.36
CA GLY A 305 -1.69 0.02 20.46
C GLY A 305 -2.69 1.14 20.70
N ASN A 306 -2.25 2.22 21.34
CA ASN A 306 -3.05 3.42 21.42
C ASN A 306 -2.97 4.17 20.09
N PHE A 307 -4.12 4.32 19.43
CA PHE A 307 -4.21 5.08 18.19
C PHE A 307 -4.34 6.57 18.51
N THR A 308 -3.48 7.40 17.90
CA THR A 308 -3.59 8.86 17.98
C THR A 308 -3.85 9.44 16.60
N ALA A 309 -4.99 10.10 16.42
CA ALA A 309 -5.43 10.61 15.14
C ALA A 309 -4.68 11.92 14.78
N SER A 310 -4.03 11.90 13.62
CA SER A 310 -3.51 13.10 12.94
C SER A 310 -4.60 13.78 12.13
N GLN A 311 -5.52 13.02 11.54
CA GLN A 311 -6.63 13.52 10.74
C GLN A 311 -7.89 12.68 10.94
N VAL A 312 -9.05 13.35 10.99
CA VAL A 312 -10.38 12.73 11.02
C VAL A 312 -11.24 13.30 9.90
N ILE A 313 -11.83 12.44 9.08
CA ILE A 313 -12.75 12.82 7.99
C ILE A 313 -14.11 12.23 8.31
N ALA A 314 -15.17 13.04 8.22
CA ALA A 314 -16.52 12.61 8.55
C ALA A 314 -17.58 13.19 7.60
N GLY A 315 -18.75 12.55 7.61
CA GLY A 315 -19.90 12.99 6.82
C GLY A 315 -19.72 12.75 5.31
N THR A 316 -20.13 13.71 4.48
CA THR A 316 -20.09 13.61 3.00
C THR A 316 -18.68 13.59 2.43
N GLY A 317 -17.68 13.95 3.24
CA GLY A 317 -16.27 13.83 2.87
C GLY A 317 -15.78 12.38 2.81
N VAL A 318 -16.48 11.43 3.42
CA VAL A 318 -16.03 10.04 3.43
C VAL A 318 -16.60 9.28 2.23
N ALA A 319 -15.72 8.62 1.47
CA ALA A 319 -15.93 7.92 0.19
C ALA A 319 -17.01 6.80 0.13
N TRP A 320 -17.85 6.70 1.15
CA TRP A 320 -18.91 5.72 1.35
C TRP A 320 -20.22 6.31 1.89
N SER A 321 -20.32 7.63 1.99
CA SER A 321 -21.50 8.35 2.47
C SER A 321 -22.66 8.41 1.46
N GLY A 322 -22.62 7.62 0.39
CA GLY A 322 -23.65 7.53 -0.66
C GLY A 322 -23.28 8.21 -1.99
N ASP A 323 -22.12 8.86 -2.08
CA ASP A 323 -21.60 9.41 -3.34
C ASP A 323 -20.79 8.37 -4.11
N ASP A 324 -20.76 8.50 -5.44
CA ASP A 324 -19.78 7.81 -6.25
C ASP A 324 -18.40 8.45 -6.05
N VAL A 325 -17.34 7.66 -6.19
CA VAL A 325 -15.97 8.12 -6.01
C VAL A 325 -15.11 7.80 -7.21
N VAL A 326 -14.28 8.76 -7.62
CA VAL A 326 -13.22 8.56 -8.61
C VAL A 326 -11.89 8.97 -8.02
N LYS A 327 -10.90 8.09 -8.08
CA LYS A 327 -9.51 8.37 -7.70
C LYS A 327 -8.65 8.38 -8.94
N GLY A 328 -7.65 9.25 -9.00
CA GLY A 328 -6.69 9.26 -10.11
C GLY A 328 -5.75 10.46 -10.05
N THR A 329 -5.01 10.66 -11.14
CA THR A 329 -4.16 11.84 -11.32
C THR A 329 -4.70 12.69 -12.46
N ILE A 330 -4.73 14.01 -12.31
CA ILE A 330 -5.08 14.93 -13.39
C ILE A 330 -3.98 14.87 -14.45
N ILE A 331 -4.26 14.29 -15.61
CA ILE A 331 -3.32 14.19 -16.74
C ILE A 331 -3.50 15.31 -17.76
N ALA A 332 -4.70 15.91 -17.81
CA ALA A 332 -4.98 17.08 -18.62
C ALA A 332 -6.12 17.88 -17.97
N ARG A 333 -6.23 19.16 -18.32
CA ARG A 333 -7.35 20.00 -17.89
C ARG A 333 -7.75 20.96 -19.01
N SER A 334 -9.05 21.15 -19.17
CA SER A 334 -9.62 22.18 -20.04
C SER A 334 -10.73 22.89 -19.28
N ASP A 335 -10.49 24.16 -18.92
CA ASP A 335 -11.39 24.96 -18.09
C ASP A 335 -11.78 24.23 -16.79
N ASN A 336 -13.04 23.79 -16.69
CA ASN A 336 -13.63 23.09 -15.55
C ASN A 336 -13.84 21.59 -15.82
N THR A 337 -13.18 21.04 -16.84
CA THR A 337 -13.13 19.61 -17.10
C THR A 337 -11.71 19.11 -16.83
N LEU A 338 -11.59 18.21 -15.87
CA LEU A 338 -10.35 17.48 -15.58
C LEU A 338 -10.37 16.16 -16.34
N THR A 339 -9.25 15.78 -16.93
CA THR A 339 -9.04 14.42 -17.42
C THR A 339 -8.19 13.69 -16.40
N LEU A 340 -8.77 12.70 -15.72
CA LEU A 340 -8.05 11.83 -14.81
C LEU A 340 -7.50 10.63 -15.58
N GLY A 341 -6.21 10.35 -15.40
CA GLY A 341 -5.55 9.15 -15.90
C GLY A 341 -5.59 8.03 -14.87
N ASN A 342 -5.69 6.79 -15.36
CA ASN A 342 -5.68 5.55 -14.57
C ASN A 342 -6.65 5.60 -13.39
N SER A 343 -7.86 6.01 -13.70
CA SER A 343 -8.89 6.29 -12.72
C SER A 343 -9.52 5.01 -12.17
N VAL A 344 -9.68 4.97 -10.85
CA VAL A 344 -10.39 3.92 -10.13
C VAL A 344 -11.76 4.46 -9.75
N HIS A 345 -12.81 3.79 -10.22
CA HIS A 345 -14.21 4.15 -9.99
C HIS A 345 -14.80 3.28 -8.91
N GLU A 346 -15.44 3.94 -7.97
CA GLU A 346 -15.94 3.38 -6.75
C GLU A 346 -17.40 3.83 -6.61
N ARG A 347 -18.29 3.18 -7.37
CA ARG A 347 -19.73 3.46 -7.30
C ARG A 347 -20.34 2.86 -6.04
N ASP A 348 -21.38 3.51 -5.50
CA ASP A 348 -22.04 3.02 -4.30
C ASP A 348 -22.74 1.67 -4.56
N GLY A 349 -22.49 0.71 -3.68
CA GLY A 349 -23.06 -0.64 -3.76
C GLY A 349 -22.58 -1.49 -4.95
N SER A 350 -21.55 -1.09 -5.70
CA SER A 350 -20.98 -1.89 -6.79
C SER A 350 -19.50 -2.19 -6.59
N ASP A 351 -19.01 -3.15 -7.38
CA ASP A 351 -17.58 -3.44 -7.49
C ASP A 351 -16.82 -2.23 -8.05
N THR A 352 -15.56 -2.13 -7.66
CA THR A 352 -14.61 -1.15 -8.18
C THR A 352 -14.33 -1.44 -9.65
N THR A 353 -14.28 -0.42 -10.49
CA THR A 353 -13.91 -0.57 -11.90
C THR A 353 -12.77 0.36 -12.26
N PHE A 354 -11.88 -0.12 -13.12
CA PHE A 354 -10.78 0.66 -13.65
C PHE A 354 -11.16 1.30 -15.01
N SER A 355 -10.74 2.55 -15.21
CA SER A 355 -10.75 3.21 -16.52
C SER A 355 -9.42 3.90 -16.76
N SER A 356 -8.85 3.75 -17.96
CA SER A 356 -7.60 4.41 -18.34
C SER A 356 -7.72 5.93 -18.33
N THR A 357 -8.89 6.47 -18.70
CA THR A 357 -9.19 7.90 -18.60
C THR A 357 -10.61 8.15 -18.13
N THR A 358 -10.82 9.25 -17.41
CA THR A 358 -12.14 9.72 -16.98
C THR A 358 -12.22 11.23 -17.03
N GLU A 359 -13.26 11.75 -17.67
CA GLU A 359 -13.57 13.18 -17.61
C GLU A 359 -14.36 13.49 -16.34
N VAL A 360 -13.90 14.49 -15.58
CA VAL A 360 -14.51 14.99 -14.35
C VAL A 360 -14.88 16.44 -14.54
N VAL A 361 -16.16 16.78 -14.38
CA VAL A 361 -16.65 18.15 -14.42
C VAL A 361 -16.67 18.72 -13.00
N ILE A 362 -16.08 19.90 -12.84
CA ILE A 362 -16.07 20.67 -11.59
C ILE A 362 -16.78 22.02 -11.79
N ALA A 363 -17.10 22.70 -10.70
CA ALA A 363 -17.70 24.02 -10.71
C ALA A 363 -17.15 24.89 -9.57
N ASP A 364 -17.46 26.18 -9.57
CA ASP A 364 -17.11 27.08 -8.46
C ASP A 364 -17.75 26.64 -7.13
N THR A 365 -18.77 25.77 -7.18
CA THR A 365 -19.43 25.16 -6.02
C THR A 365 -18.78 23.84 -5.58
N THR A 366 -17.83 23.29 -6.34
CA THR A 366 -17.07 22.11 -5.94
C THR A 366 -16.18 22.47 -4.76
N SER A 367 -16.33 21.72 -3.67
CA SER A 367 -15.45 21.89 -2.50
C SER A 367 -14.09 21.29 -2.81
N VAL A 368 -13.02 21.91 -2.33
CA VAL A 368 -11.65 21.40 -2.50
C VAL A 368 -10.94 21.41 -1.15
N THR A 369 -10.28 20.32 -0.80
CA THR A 369 -9.54 20.13 0.46
C THR A 369 -8.20 19.45 0.22
N GLY A 370 -7.37 19.32 1.27
CA GLY A 370 -6.11 18.56 1.21
C GLY A 370 -4.90 19.33 0.66
N TYR A 371 -4.94 20.67 0.74
CA TYR A 371 -3.81 21.56 0.41
C TYR A 371 -3.25 22.20 1.68
N TYR A 372 -3.80 23.36 2.06
CA TYR A 372 -3.65 23.99 3.37
C TYR A 372 -5.05 24.30 3.89
N GLU A 373 -5.23 24.21 5.21
CA GLU A 373 -6.53 24.41 5.87
C GLU A 373 -7.23 25.68 5.36
N GLY A 374 -8.33 25.50 4.63
CA GLY A 374 -9.20 26.58 4.15
C GLY A 374 -8.70 27.39 2.94
N ASP A 375 -7.56 27.05 2.34
CA ASP A 375 -6.95 27.80 1.22
C ASP A 375 -7.16 27.16 -0.16
N ALA A 376 -7.77 25.97 -0.20
CA ALA A 376 -7.96 25.21 -1.42
C ALA A 376 -9.18 25.68 -2.24
N SER A 377 -9.04 25.67 -3.55
CA SER A 377 -10.10 25.96 -4.51
C SER A 377 -9.89 25.16 -5.79
N ILE A 378 -10.83 25.21 -6.72
CA ILE A 378 -10.67 24.56 -8.02
C ILE A 378 -9.44 25.07 -8.81
N ALA A 379 -8.89 26.24 -8.47
CA ALA A 379 -7.65 26.72 -9.07
C ALA A 379 -6.43 25.88 -8.68
N ASN A 380 -6.47 25.17 -7.54
CA ASN A 380 -5.40 24.29 -7.10
C ASN A 380 -5.34 22.96 -7.87
N LEU A 381 -6.37 22.63 -8.66
CA LEU A 381 -6.48 21.38 -9.40
C LEU A 381 -5.74 21.45 -10.74
N SER A 382 -4.43 21.29 -10.74
CA SER A 382 -3.59 21.37 -11.94
C SER A 382 -3.09 19.99 -12.40
N VAL A 383 -2.46 19.95 -13.57
CA VAL A 383 -1.91 18.71 -14.15
C VAL A 383 -0.81 18.15 -13.24
N GLY A 384 -0.84 16.83 -13.02
CA GLY A 384 0.01 16.12 -12.07
C GLY A 384 -0.57 16.00 -10.65
N GLN A 385 -1.72 16.63 -10.36
CA GLN A 385 -2.34 16.56 -9.03
C GLN A 385 -3.03 15.21 -8.83
N LYS A 386 -2.65 14.48 -7.77
CA LYS A 386 -3.36 13.28 -7.32
C LYS A 386 -4.64 13.68 -6.57
N VAL A 387 -5.77 13.08 -6.92
CA VAL A 387 -7.08 13.46 -6.38
C VAL A 387 -7.95 12.26 -6.02
N LEU A 388 -8.80 12.47 -5.02
CA LEU A 388 -10.02 11.70 -4.78
C LEU A 388 -11.21 12.65 -4.99
N VAL A 389 -12.15 12.24 -5.83
CA VAL A 389 -13.31 13.04 -6.21
C VAL A 389 -14.58 12.33 -5.79
N THR A 390 -15.48 13.03 -5.09
CA THR A 390 -16.84 12.57 -4.80
C THR A 390 -17.85 13.31 -5.68
N GLY A 391 -18.95 12.65 -6.02
CA GLY A 391 -19.95 13.20 -6.92
C GLY A 391 -20.87 12.12 -7.48
N THR A 392 -21.36 12.35 -8.70
CA THR A 392 -22.28 11.44 -9.39
C THR A 392 -21.68 10.94 -10.70
N MET A 393 -21.68 9.62 -10.89
CA MET A 393 -21.27 9.00 -12.13
C MET A 393 -22.35 9.16 -13.21
N GLY A 394 -22.05 9.93 -14.26
CA GLY A 394 -22.87 9.98 -15.47
C GLY A 394 -22.54 8.86 -16.46
N ASP A 395 -23.19 8.90 -17.63
CA ASP A 395 -22.95 7.90 -18.69
C ASP A 395 -21.59 8.07 -19.38
N SER A 396 -21.03 9.29 -19.40
CA SER A 396 -19.78 9.62 -20.09
C SER A 396 -18.80 10.48 -19.30
N GLN A 397 -19.23 11.04 -18.17
CA GLN A 397 -18.43 11.95 -17.35
C GLN A 397 -18.81 11.77 -15.88
N PHE A 398 -17.88 12.08 -15.00
CA PHE A 398 -18.15 12.22 -13.57
C PHE A 398 -18.50 13.67 -13.25
N ASP A 399 -19.60 13.91 -12.53
CA ASP A 399 -20.00 15.25 -12.13
C ASP A 399 -19.69 15.49 -10.64
N ALA A 400 -18.73 16.37 -10.39
CA ALA A 400 -18.32 16.81 -9.06
C ALA A 400 -18.75 18.27 -8.77
N SER A 401 -19.66 18.84 -9.55
CA SER A 401 -20.07 20.26 -9.41
C SER A 401 -20.67 20.58 -8.04
N SER A 402 -21.30 19.61 -7.38
CA SER A 402 -21.80 19.71 -6.00
C SER A 402 -21.07 18.76 -5.05
N GLY A 403 -19.96 18.18 -5.50
CA GLY A 403 -19.16 17.22 -4.75
C GLY A 403 -17.90 17.84 -4.16
N LEU A 404 -16.97 16.96 -3.80
CA LEU A 404 -15.69 17.29 -3.18
C LEU A 404 -14.54 16.77 -4.05
N VAL A 405 -13.50 17.58 -4.20
CA VAL A 405 -12.19 17.13 -4.68
C VAL A 405 -11.19 17.22 -3.54
N ARG A 406 -10.77 16.07 -3.01
CA ARG A 406 -9.67 16.01 -2.04
C ARG A 406 -8.35 15.83 -2.77
N MET A 407 -7.46 16.80 -2.60
CA MET A 407 -6.09 16.72 -3.09
C MET A 407 -5.27 15.78 -2.20
N GLN A 408 -4.40 14.99 -2.82
CA GLN A 408 -3.40 14.17 -2.14
C GLN A 408 -2.01 14.66 -2.56
N LEU A 409 -0.98 14.36 -1.76
CA LEU A 409 0.38 14.67 -2.18
C LEU A 409 0.72 13.96 -3.49
N SER A 410 1.24 14.73 -4.43
CA SER A 410 1.80 14.22 -5.67
C SER A 410 3.29 13.97 -5.49
N THR A 411 3.81 12.96 -6.18
CA THR A 411 5.25 12.69 -6.30
C THR A 411 5.69 12.97 -7.73
N VAL A 412 6.81 13.66 -7.92
CA VAL A 412 7.48 13.76 -9.23
C VAL A 412 8.89 13.19 -9.11
N THR A 413 9.34 12.47 -10.13
CA THR A 413 10.69 11.91 -10.19
C THR A 413 11.40 12.33 -11.46
N GLY A 414 12.72 12.46 -11.39
CA GLY A 414 13.54 12.85 -12.53
C GLY A 414 14.99 13.07 -12.17
N THR A 415 15.78 13.59 -13.12
CA THR A 415 17.17 13.99 -12.87
C THR A 415 17.26 15.47 -12.54
N SER A 416 18.08 15.81 -11.56
CA SER A 416 18.16 17.18 -11.05
C SER A 416 19.21 18.04 -11.75
N THR A 417 18.91 19.32 -11.90
CA THR A 417 19.89 20.40 -12.11
C THR A 417 19.80 21.33 -10.92
N VAL A 418 20.92 21.62 -10.25
CA VAL A 418 20.93 22.43 -9.02
C VAL A 418 21.28 23.90 -9.28
N ASN A 419 20.67 24.79 -8.50
CA ASN A 419 20.84 26.26 -8.52
C ASN A 419 20.38 26.97 -9.81
N PRO A 420 19.06 27.20 -10.02
CA PRO A 420 17.92 26.77 -9.20
C PRO A 420 17.62 25.27 -9.37
N LEU A 421 16.82 24.68 -8.47
CA LEU A 421 16.40 23.29 -8.63
C LEU A 421 15.39 23.17 -9.79
N THR A 422 15.82 22.47 -10.83
CA THR A 422 15.02 22.13 -12.00
C THR A 422 15.17 20.64 -12.28
N ILE A 423 14.09 19.97 -12.66
CA ILE A 423 14.07 18.52 -12.90
C ILE A 423 13.74 18.25 -14.37
N ASP A 424 14.47 17.32 -15.00
CA ASP A 424 14.02 16.65 -16.21
C ASP A 424 13.11 15.48 -15.78
N LEU A 425 11.80 15.68 -15.90
CA LEU A 425 10.80 14.76 -15.37
C LEU A 425 10.83 13.43 -16.09
N LEU A 426 10.97 12.36 -15.32
CA LEU A 426 10.77 10.99 -15.78
C LEU A 426 9.34 10.54 -15.49
N THR A 427 8.88 10.74 -14.26
CA THR A 427 7.54 10.34 -13.86
C THR A 427 6.82 11.38 -13.00
N VAL A 428 5.49 11.35 -13.09
CA VAL A 428 4.57 12.02 -12.16
C VAL A 428 3.65 10.96 -11.58
N ASN A 429 3.61 10.83 -10.27
CA ASN A 429 2.89 9.81 -9.51
C ASN A 429 3.17 8.38 -10.03
N ASN A 430 4.45 8.07 -10.26
CA ASN A 430 4.95 6.80 -10.81
C ASN A 430 4.41 6.48 -12.22
N ARG A 431 4.11 7.51 -13.02
CA ARG A 431 3.65 7.37 -14.40
C ARG A 431 4.52 8.20 -15.33
N SER A 432 4.84 7.66 -16.51
CA SER A 432 5.61 8.38 -17.53
C SER A 432 5.06 9.79 -17.76
N VAL A 433 5.97 10.76 -17.84
CA VAL A 433 5.60 12.16 -18.09
C VAL A 433 4.89 12.37 -19.43
N ASP A 434 5.11 11.46 -20.40
CA ASP A 434 4.49 11.51 -21.74
C ASP A 434 2.96 11.34 -21.70
N GLN A 435 2.41 10.87 -20.59
CA GLN A 435 0.97 10.74 -20.39
C GLN A 435 0.27 12.07 -20.06
N TYR A 436 1.03 13.12 -19.75
CA TYR A 436 0.52 14.38 -19.21
C TYR A 436 0.52 15.48 -20.27
N ASP A 437 -0.61 16.16 -20.42
CA ASP A 437 -0.75 17.38 -21.20
C ASP A 437 -0.66 18.59 -20.29
N PHE A 438 0.51 19.23 -20.24
CA PHE A 438 0.77 20.43 -19.44
C PHE A 438 0.21 21.71 -20.07
N THR A 439 -0.43 21.65 -21.24
CA THR A 439 -1.01 22.82 -21.90
C THR A 439 -2.03 23.53 -21.00
N GLY A 440 -1.90 24.85 -20.80
CA GLY A 440 -2.79 25.66 -19.97
C GLY A 440 -2.46 25.69 -18.47
N THR A 441 -1.42 24.98 -18.04
CA THR A 441 -0.96 25.01 -16.63
C THR A 441 -0.48 26.40 -16.20
N GLY A 442 0.03 27.22 -17.12
CA GLY A 442 0.49 28.57 -16.82
C GLY A 442 -0.33 29.67 -17.49
N ALA A 443 -0.26 30.88 -16.95
CA ALA A 443 -0.92 32.05 -17.53
C ALA A 443 -0.26 32.52 -18.85
N THR A 444 1.06 32.33 -18.97
CA THR A 444 1.87 32.77 -20.11
C THR A 444 2.80 31.70 -20.65
N VAL A 445 3.37 30.90 -19.75
CA VAL A 445 4.26 29.78 -20.06
C VAL A 445 3.77 28.59 -19.27
N ASP A 446 3.42 27.53 -19.97
CA ASP A 446 3.02 26.26 -19.37
C ASP A 446 4.25 25.54 -18.79
N ALA A 447 4.02 24.64 -17.84
CA ALA A 447 5.06 23.83 -17.25
C ALA A 447 5.80 23.01 -18.32
N ASP A 448 7.13 23.01 -18.27
CA ASP A 448 7.99 22.29 -19.19
C ASP A 448 8.55 21.05 -18.49
N PRO A 449 8.14 19.82 -18.89
CA PRO A 449 8.61 18.60 -18.23
C PRO A 449 10.12 18.39 -18.35
N SER A 450 10.77 18.94 -19.39
CA SER A 450 12.23 18.83 -19.57
C SER A 450 13.02 19.86 -18.76
N ALA A 451 12.33 20.82 -18.16
CA ALA A 451 12.90 21.90 -17.36
C ALA A 451 11.97 22.29 -16.20
N TYR A 452 11.42 21.29 -15.52
CA TYR A 452 10.35 21.46 -14.54
C TYR A 452 10.86 22.15 -13.27
N ARG A 453 10.37 23.36 -12.99
CA ARG A 453 10.92 24.26 -11.97
C ARG A 453 10.30 23.99 -10.59
N ILE A 454 11.13 23.69 -9.60
CA ILE A 454 10.68 23.33 -8.26
C ILE A 454 10.85 24.52 -7.30
N ASP A 455 9.77 24.91 -6.62
CA ASP A 455 9.84 25.77 -5.44
C ASP A 455 10.19 24.93 -4.21
N ILE A 456 11.42 25.10 -3.74
CA ILE A 456 11.95 24.43 -2.54
C ILE A 456 11.82 25.29 -1.27
N GLY A 457 11.34 26.53 -1.39
CA GLY A 457 11.24 27.48 -0.28
C GLY A 457 12.58 27.67 0.46
N VAL A 458 12.65 27.13 1.68
CA VAL A 458 13.82 27.22 2.58
C VAL A 458 14.53 25.87 2.78
N MET A 459 14.12 24.82 2.06
CA MET A 459 14.72 23.49 2.19
C MET A 459 16.20 23.49 1.79
N ASP A 460 17.01 22.71 2.52
CA ASP A 460 18.41 22.50 2.20
C ASP A 460 18.53 21.33 1.22
N VAL A 461 18.92 21.64 -0.01
CA VAL A 461 19.19 20.66 -1.07
C VAL A 461 20.67 20.63 -1.45
N SER A 462 21.55 21.07 -0.55
CA SER A 462 23.00 21.14 -0.81
C SER A 462 23.69 19.79 -0.94
N ASN A 463 23.02 18.70 -0.58
CA ASN A 463 23.47 17.33 -0.83
C ASN A 463 23.30 16.90 -2.29
N LEU A 464 22.43 17.56 -3.06
CA LEU A 464 22.19 17.23 -4.45
C LEU A 464 23.27 17.78 -5.38
N SER A 465 23.60 17.00 -6.39
CA SER A 465 24.45 17.32 -7.52
C SER A 465 23.62 17.33 -8.80
N ASN A 466 24.17 17.90 -9.89
CA ASN A 466 23.54 17.74 -11.20
C ASN A 466 23.52 16.26 -11.59
N ASP A 467 22.45 15.87 -12.27
CA ASP A 467 22.15 14.52 -12.77
C ASP A 467 21.81 13.49 -11.69
N ASP A 468 21.70 13.90 -10.41
CA ASP A 468 21.18 13.01 -9.36
C ASP A 468 19.70 12.72 -9.62
N TRP A 469 19.31 11.44 -9.48
CA TRP A 469 17.90 11.06 -9.47
C TRP A 469 17.25 11.55 -8.19
N VAL A 470 16.06 12.15 -8.30
CA VAL A 470 15.34 12.69 -7.15
C VAL A 470 13.86 12.31 -7.19
N SER A 471 13.29 12.17 -6.00
CA SER A 471 11.86 12.04 -5.75
C SER A 471 11.39 13.23 -4.92
N ILE A 472 10.40 13.96 -5.43
CA ILE A 472 9.91 15.19 -4.81
C ILE A 472 8.42 15.02 -4.51
N LYS A 473 8.03 15.19 -3.25
CA LYS A 473 6.61 15.17 -2.83
C LYS A 473 6.09 16.59 -2.63
N GLY A 474 4.88 16.87 -3.07
CA GLY A 474 4.26 18.19 -2.93
C GLY A 474 3.04 18.38 -3.82
N TYR A 475 2.86 19.61 -4.33
CA TYR A 475 1.71 20.00 -5.13
C TYR A 475 2.14 20.73 -6.41
N PRO A 476 1.53 20.41 -7.58
CA PRO A 476 1.66 21.24 -8.76
C PRO A 476 1.17 22.67 -8.49
N THR A 477 1.76 23.63 -9.18
CA THR A 477 1.30 25.01 -9.15
C THR A 477 -0.14 25.12 -9.65
N LYS A 478 -0.89 26.08 -9.09
CA LYS A 478 -2.28 26.38 -9.47
C LYS A 478 -2.46 26.49 -10.99
N TRP A 479 -3.59 26.02 -11.48
CA TRP A 479 -3.94 26.06 -12.90
C TRP A 479 -3.98 27.50 -13.43
N ALA A 480 -3.44 27.70 -14.62
CA ALA A 480 -3.31 28.99 -15.29
C ALA A 480 -2.66 30.08 -14.39
N ALA A 481 -1.73 29.69 -13.51
CA ALA A 481 -1.05 30.63 -12.63
C ALA A 481 0.07 31.39 -13.36
N ASP A 482 0.28 32.64 -12.95
CA ASP A 482 1.48 33.40 -13.31
C ASP A 482 2.55 33.12 -12.25
N SER A 483 3.30 32.04 -12.45
CA SER A 483 4.30 31.53 -11.51
C SER A 483 5.63 31.27 -12.22
N ASP A 484 6.71 31.47 -11.48
CA ASP A 484 8.05 31.06 -11.90
C ASP A 484 8.32 29.57 -11.65
N TYR A 485 7.44 28.88 -10.92
CA TYR A 485 7.61 27.49 -10.52
C TYR A 485 6.42 26.65 -10.95
N ASP A 486 6.70 25.40 -11.32
CA ASP A 486 5.70 24.44 -11.79
C ASP A 486 5.19 23.54 -10.65
N PHE A 487 5.96 23.45 -9.56
CA PHE A 487 5.67 22.58 -8.43
C PHE A 487 6.19 23.16 -7.11
N THR A 488 5.39 23.07 -6.05
CA THR A 488 5.79 23.43 -4.69
C THR A 488 6.15 22.16 -3.93
N ALA A 489 7.41 22.03 -3.54
CA ALA A 489 7.90 20.86 -2.82
C ALA A 489 7.65 20.98 -1.32
N LEU A 490 7.27 19.86 -0.71
CA LEU A 490 7.23 19.66 0.75
C LEU A 490 8.36 18.74 1.22
N ALA A 491 8.85 17.86 0.34
CA ALA A 491 10.00 17.01 0.60
C ALA A 491 10.77 16.77 -0.71
N VAL A 492 12.09 16.71 -0.62
CA VAL A 492 13.01 16.40 -1.72
C VAL A 492 13.94 15.30 -1.24
N ASN A 493 13.93 14.16 -1.93
CA ASN A 493 14.75 13.00 -1.59
C ASN A 493 15.62 12.62 -2.78
N GLU A 494 16.89 12.30 -2.52
CA GLU A 494 17.80 11.70 -3.50
C GLU A 494 17.47 10.20 -3.66
N ILE A 495 17.28 9.76 -4.89
CA ILE A 495 17.11 8.35 -5.24
C ILE A 495 18.48 7.82 -5.67
N SER A 496 18.94 6.77 -4.99
CA SER A 496 20.18 6.08 -5.35
C SER A 496 20.13 4.64 -4.84
N PHE A 497 21.00 3.78 -5.35
CA PHE A 497 21.07 2.40 -4.86
C PHE A 497 21.57 2.27 -3.40
N THR A 498 22.13 3.35 -2.84
CA THR A 498 22.60 3.40 -1.44
C THR A 498 21.56 4.03 -0.51
N SER A 499 20.67 4.87 -1.02
CA SER A 499 19.61 5.55 -0.23
C SER A 499 18.23 4.93 -0.41
N SER A 500 18.02 4.13 -1.45
CA SER A 500 16.73 3.55 -1.83
C SER A 500 16.84 2.03 -1.97
N THR A 501 15.76 1.32 -1.63
CA THR A 501 15.67 -0.13 -1.79
C THR A 501 15.59 -0.48 -3.28
N ALA A 502 16.54 -1.30 -3.73
CA ALA A 502 16.50 -1.94 -5.03
C ALA A 502 15.81 -3.30 -4.91
N THR A 503 15.04 -3.65 -5.93
CA THR A 503 14.41 -4.97 -6.05
C THR A 503 15.05 -5.72 -7.21
N TYR A 504 15.42 -6.95 -6.96
CA TYR A 504 16.04 -7.84 -7.93
C TYR A 504 15.20 -9.10 -8.06
N VAL A 505 14.90 -9.47 -9.30
CA VAL A 505 14.23 -10.72 -9.63
C VAL A 505 15.01 -11.42 -10.72
N SER A 506 15.15 -12.73 -10.62
CA SER A 506 15.76 -13.55 -11.67
C SER A 506 15.04 -14.89 -11.80
N HIS A 507 14.79 -15.27 -13.04
CA HIS A 507 14.00 -16.44 -13.43
C HIS A 507 14.80 -17.33 -14.38
N TRP A 508 14.81 -18.65 -14.15
CA TRP A 508 15.51 -19.61 -14.99
C TRP A 508 14.54 -20.56 -15.70
N ASP A 509 14.38 -20.38 -17.01
CA ASP A 509 13.50 -21.19 -17.89
C ASP A 509 13.99 -22.64 -18.08
N SER A 510 15.24 -22.92 -17.75
CA SER A 510 15.84 -24.25 -17.91
C SER A 510 16.76 -24.59 -16.76
N ALA A 511 16.91 -25.90 -16.52
CA ALA A 511 17.62 -26.50 -15.41
C ALA A 511 19.09 -26.05 -15.32
N SER A 512 19.35 -24.93 -14.65
CA SER A 512 20.68 -24.57 -14.18
C SER A 512 20.84 -25.11 -12.76
N SER A 513 21.58 -26.21 -12.62
CA SER A 513 22.01 -26.71 -11.31
C SER A 513 23.09 -25.80 -10.66
N SER A 514 23.32 -24.61 -11.20
CA SER A 514 24.31 -23.64 -10.73
C SER A 514 23.79 -22.20 -10.74
N ALA A 515 22.48 -22.00 -10.94
CA ALA A 515 21.81 -20.70 -10.90
C ALA A 515 22.17 -19.90 -9.65
N ILE A 516 22.22 -20.60 -8.51
CA ILE A 516 22.70 -20.05 -7.24
C ILE A 516 23.78 -20.99 -6.70
N THR A 517 24.92 -20.41 -6.33
CA THR A 517 25.95 -21.10 -5.54
C THR A 517 26.26 -20.30 -4.29
N ILE A 518 26.63 -20.97 -3.19
CA ILE A 518 26.95 -20.30 -1.94
C ILE A 518 28.48 -20.21 -1.81
N SER A 519 29.01 -19.00 -1.65
CA SER A 519 30.43 -18.74 -1.41
C SER A 519 30.59 -17.68 -0.34
N ASP A 520 31.42 -17.94 0.66
CA ASP A 520 31.72 -17.00 1.77
C ASP A 520 30.47 -16.44 2.48
N SER A 521 29.40 -17.25 2.58
CA SER A 521 28.08 -16.86 3.11
C SER A 521 27.29 -15.86 2.27
N SER A 522 27.68 -15.66 1.00
CA SER A 522 26.90 -14.93 0.00
C SER A 522 26.34 -15.89 -1.05
N LEU A 523 25.21 -15.53 -1.65
CA LEU A 523 24.69 -16.17 -2.84
C LEU A 523 25.38 -15.58 -4.06
N ILE A 524 25.99 -16.41 -4.89
CA ILE A 524 26.54 -16.04 -6.19
C ILE A 524 25.51 -16.42 -7.24
N ILE A 525 25.11 -15.44 -8.05
CA ILE A 525 24.02 -15.57 -9.03
C ILE A 525 24.60 -15.76 -10.42
N ASP A 526 24.12 -16.77 -11.15
CA ASP A 526 24.46 -17.02 -12.55
C ASP A 526 23.28 -16.68 -13.48
N ASN A 527 23.32 -15.51 -14.11
CA ASN A 527 22.28 -15.03 -15.03
C ASN A 527 22.45 -15.51 -16.48
N THR A 528 23.38 -16.44 -16.78
CA THR A 528 23.68 -16.84 -18.17
C THR A 528 22.44 -17.33 -18.96
N ASP A 529 21.52 -18.00 -18.28
CA ASP A 529 20.26 -18.51 -18.83
C ASP A 529 19.03 -17.96 -18.10
N ALA A 530 19.19 -16.83 -17.42
CA ALA A 530 18.11 -16.18 -16.68
C ALA A 530 17.44 -15.07 -17.48
N VAL A 531 16.18 -14.80 -17.14
CA VAL A 531 15.55 -13.50 -17.34
C VAL A 531 15.65 -12.78 -16.00
N ASP A 532 16.49 -11.77 -15.91
CA ASP A 532 16.68 -10.99 -14.70
C ASP A 532 16.25 -9.53 -14.87
N ARG A 533 15.80 -8.94 -13.76
CA ARG A 533 15.36 -7.55 -13.69
C ARG A 533 15.83 -6.96 -12.36
N LEU A 534 16.56 -5.86 -12.44
CA LEU A 534 16.87 -4.99 -11.32
C LEU A 534 16.03 -3.73 -11.47
N SER A 535 15.26 -3.38 -10.45
CA SER A 535 14.43 -2.18 -10.41
C SER A 535 14.81 -1.29 -9.23
N LEU A 536 14.60 0.02 -9.41
CA LEU A 536 14.75 1.03 -8.36
C LEU A 536 13.51 1.93 -8.42
N SER A 537 12.78 2.03 -7.31
CA SER A 537 11.52 2.78 -7.28
C SER A 537 11.69 4.20 -7.83
N GLY A 538 10.78 4.59 -8.73
CA GLY A 538 10.77 5.91 -9.36
C GLY A 538 11.79 6.13 -10.47
N VAL A 539 12.60 5.12 -10.81
CA VAL A 539 13.60 5.15 -11.90
C VAL A 539 13.22 4.12 -12.96
N PRO A 540 13.08 4.51 -14.24
CA PRO A 540 12.79 3.57 -15.32
C PRO A 540 13.85 2.46 -15.46
N ASP A 541 13.40 1.22 -15.66
CA ASP A 541 14.26 0.03 -15.79
C ASP A 541 15.31 0.19 -16.92
N SER A 542 14.94 0.85 -18.02
CA SER A 542 15.84 1.14 -19.13
C SER A 542 17.07 2.00 -18.77
N LEU A 543 16.99 2.78 -17.68
CA LEU A 543 18.13 3.56 -17.18
C LEU A 543 19.10 2.73 -16.32
N ILE A 544 18.66 1.57 -15.84
CA ILE A 544 19.41 0.70 -14.92
C ILE A 544 19.71 -0.69 -15.49
N GLU A 545 19.20 -1.02 -16.69
CA GLU A 545 19.41 -2.29 -17.41
C GLU A 545 20.90 -2.67 -17.59
N SER A 546 21.81 -1.70 -17.51
CA SER A 546 23.26 -1.95 -17.61
C SER A 546 23.89 -2.54 -16.33
N PHE A 547 23.20 -2.47 -15.20
CA PHE A 547 23.70 -2.98 -13.92
C PHE A 547 23.36 -4.47 -13.76
N VAL A 548 24.29 -5.23 -13.19
CA VAL A 548 24.15 -6.68 -13.03
C VAL A 548 24.33 -7.05 -11.56
N VAL A 549 23.37 -7.80 -11.02
CA VAL A 549 23.50 -8.41 -9.70
C VAL A 549 24.33 -9.69 -9.82
N SER A 550 25.52 -9.67 -9.23
CA SER A 550 26.47 -10.78 -9.26
C SER A 550 26.43 -11.63 -7.98
N SER A 551 26.09 -10.99 -6.85
CA SER A 551 25.96 -11.68 -5.58
C SER A 551 24.98 -10.99 -4.64
N ILE A 552 24.44 -11.78 -3.72
CA ILE A 552 23.50 -11.34 -2.69
C ILE A 552 24.03 -11.75 -1.32
N SER A 553 24.11 -10.80 -0.40
CA SER A 553 24.35 -11.01 1.03
C SER A 553 23.13 -10.56 1.82
N GLY A 554 22.90 -11.06 3.04
CA GLY A 554 21.77 -10.65 3.87
C GLY A 554 22.17 -9.70 4.99
N GLU A 555 21.26 -8.77 5.30
CA GLU A 555 21.31 -7.94 6.51
C GLU A 555 20.98 -8.75 7.77
N SER A 556 21.35 -8.23 8.93
CA SER A 556 21.14 -8.93 10.22
C SER A 556 19.68 -9.00 10.67
N ASP A 557 18.84 -8.09 10.19
CA ASP A 557 17.41 -7.93 10.47
C ASP A 557 16.54 -8.27 9.25
N GLY A 558 17.11 -8.98 8.27
CA GLY A 558 16.40 -9.37 7.07
C GLY A 558 15.49 -10.59 7.25
N THR A 559 14.49 -10.72 6.37
CA THR A 559 13.58 -11.86 6.29
C THR A 559 13.85 -12.67 5.03
N PHE A 560 14.13 -13.95 5.18
CA PHE A 560 14.56 -14.81 4.08
C PHE A 560 13.68 -16.05 3.98
N ALA A 561 13.32 -16.47 2.78
CA ALA A 561 12.45 -17.61 2.55
C ALA A 561 13.01 -18.58 1.51
N ILE A 562 12.78 -19.86 1.74
CA ILE A 562 13.09 -20.94 0.80
C ILE A 562 11.79 -21.67 0.51
N ARG A 563 11.44 -21.75 -0.77
CA ARG A 563 10.30 -22.53 -1.25
C ARG A 563 10.78 -23.76 -1.98
N THR A 564 10.33 -24.92 -1.53
CA THR A 564 10.52 -26.22 -2.19
C THR A 564 9.16 -26.84 -2.51
N SER A 565 9.17 -28.04 -3.10
CA SER A 565 7.95 -28.82 -3.33
C SER A 565 7.21 -29.22 -2.04
N ASP A 566 7.88 -29.18 -0.88
CA ASP A 566 7.31 -29.54 0.43
C ASP A 566 6.69 -28.34 1.18
N GLY A 567 6.94 -27.10 0.74
CA GLY A 567 6.40 -25.88 1.35
C GLY A 567 7.37 -24.69 1.36
N THR A 568 7.01 -23.64 2.09
CA THR A 568 7.83 -22.43 2.28
C THR A 568 8.36 -22.40 3.71
N THR A 569 9.67 -22.18 3.87
CA THR A 569 10.33 -21.97 5.16
C THR A 569 10.83 -20.53 5.23
N THR A 570 10.38 -19.77 6.22
CA THR A 570 10.82 -18.39 6.49
C THR A 570 11.84 -18.37 7.64
N LEU A 571 12.86 -17.54 7.53
CA LEU A 571 14.03 -17.45 8.41
C LEU A 571 14.39 -15.97 8.60
N LEU A 572 14.65 -15.55 9.84
CA LEU A 572 15.02 -14.16 10.17
C LEU A 572 16.53 -13.94 10.33
N ILE A 573 17.32 -15.01 10.20
CA ILE A 573 18.78 -14.98 10.40
C ILE A 573 19.46 -15.44 9.11
N TRP A 574 20.26 -14.56 8.51
CA TRP A 574 20.94 -14.82 7.23
C TRP A 574 21.81 -16.08 7.26
N SER A 575 22.58 -16.31 8.33
CA SER A 575 23.44 -17.50 8.42
C SER A 575 22.65 -18.81 8.46
N GLU A 576 21.45 -18.79 9.07
CA GLU A 576 20.56 -19.95 9.09
C GLU A 576 19.90 -20.16 7.73
N PHE A 577 19.52 -19.07 7.06
CA PHE A 577 19.05 -19.09 5.68
C PHE A 577 20.06 -19.71 4.72
N VAL A 578 21.31 -19.24 4.73
CA VAL A 578 22.37 -19.77 3.86
C VAL A 578 22.61 -21.26 4.14
N THR A 579 22.59 -21.68 5.41
CA THR A 579 22.77 -23.10 5.79
C THR A 579 21.60 -23.96 5.30
N THR A 580 20.38 -23.49 5.49
CA THR A 580 19.15 -24.19 5.09
C THR A 580 19.05 -24.26 3.57
N LEU A 581 19.36 -23.17 2.86
CA LEU A 581 19.38 -23.12 1.39
C LEU A 581 20.44 -24.06 0.83
N GLY A 582 21.63 -24.12 1.42
CA GLY A 582 22.67 -25.06 1.00
C GLY A 582 22.23 -26.52 1.10
N THR A 583 21.44 -26.85 2.13
CA THR A 583 20.82 -28.18 2.28
C THR A 583 19.76 -28.40 1.20
N ALA A 584 18.84 -27.45 1.01
CA ALA A 584 17.80 -27.54 0.01
C ALA A 584 18.34 -27.66 -1.43
N LEU A 585 19.39 -26.91 -1.79
CA LEU A 585 20.06 -27.03 -3.10
C LEU A 585 20.70 -28.41 -3.30
N SER A 586 21.26 -28.99 -2.23
CA SER A 586 21.87 -30.33 -2.27
C SER A 586 20.81 -31.42 -2.44
N ASP A 587 19.69 -31.30 -1.72
CA ASP A 587 18.55 -32.22 -1.81
C ASP A 587 17.89 -32.13 -3.18
N ALA A 588 17.69 -30.92 -3.70
CA ALA A 588 17.16 -30.67 -5.03
C ALA A 588 18.03 -31.26 -6.13
N THR A 589 19.36 -31.09 -6.04
CA THR A 589 20.31 -31.72 -6.96
C THR A 589 20.14 -33.25 -6.97
N THR A 590 19.86 -33.85 -5.81
CA THR A 590 19.62 -35.29 -5.67
C THR A 590 18.26 -35.70 -6.25
N ALA A 591 17.24 -34.85 -6.10
CA ALA A 591 15.90 -35.06 -6.62
C ALA A 591 15.75 -34.74 -8.12
N GLY A 592 16.75 -34.08 -8.73
CA GLY A 592 16.69 -33.61 -10.11
C GLY A 592 15.87 -32.32 -10.28
N GLU A 593 15.70 -31.57 -9.19
CA GLU A 593 15.09 -30.24 -9.18
C GLU A 593 16.17 -29.15 -9.35
N THR A 594 15.76 -27.98 -9.83
CA THR A 594 16.65 -26.81 -10.00
C THR A 594 16.03 -25.56 -9.40
N VAL A 595 16.86 -24.55 -9.14
CA VAL A 595 16.38 -23.21 -8.84
C VAL A 595 15.60 -22.71 -10.05
N SER A 596 14.39 -22.21 -9.81
CA SER A 596 13.54 -21.63 -10.85
C SER A 596 13.42 -20.11 -10.72
N HIS A 597 13.54 -19.58 -9.50
CA HIS A 597 13.33 -18.18 -9.22
C HIS A 597 14.12 -17.70 -7.99
N ILE A 598 14.55 -16.44 -8.03
CA ILE A 598 14.97 -15.67 -6.86
C ILE A 598 14.35 -14.27 -6.93
N SER A 599 13.86 -13.80 -5.79
CA SER A 599 13.59 -12.39 -5.56
C SER A 599 14.40 -11.90 -4.37
N ALA A 600 14.89 -10.68 -4.44
CA ALA A 600 15.61 -10.04 -3.35
C ALA A 600 15.36 -8.53 -3.34
N SER A 601 15.23 -7.95 -2.15
CA SER A 601 15.16 -6.50 -1.99
C SER A 601 16.23 -6.04 -1.01
N GLY A 602 16.87 -4.91 -1.28
CA GLY A 602 17.85 -4.33 -0.37
C GLY A 602 18.67 -3.21 -0.99
N SER A 603 19.83 -2.89 -0.40
CA SER A 603 20.74 -1.89 -0.97
C SER A 603 21.64 -2.53 -2.01
N PHE A 604 21.79 -1.89 -3.17
CA PHE A 604 22.63 -2.38 -4.25
C PHE A 604 23.88 -1.51 -4.40
N ASP A 605 25.05 -2.14 -4.54
CA ASP A 605 26.29 -1.45 -4.90
C ASP A 605 26.57 -1.68 -6.38
N SER A 606 26.25 -0.69 -7.21
CA SER A 606 26.45 -0.75 -8.65
C SER A 606 27.92 -0.84 -9.08
N SER A 607 28.87 -0.52 -8.19
CA SER A 607 30.30 -0.62 -8.48
C SER A 607 30.85 -2.04 -8.31
N THR A 608 30.23 -2.83 -7.43
CA THR A 608 30.63 -4.21 -7.12
C THR A 608 29.64 -5.25 -7.63
N GLY A 609 28.41 -4.85 -7.96
CA GLY A 609 27.32 -5.76 -8.33
C GLY A 609 26.81 -6.59 -7.16
N VAL A 610 26.96 -6.10 -5.92
CA VAL A 610 26.53 -6.78 -4.69
C VAL A 610 25.20 -6.18 -4.23
N LEU A 611 24.20 -7.02 -3.97
CA LEU A 611 22.95 -6.63 -3.32
C LEU A 611 22.97 -7.11 -1.87
N THR A 612 22.86 -6.17 -0.93
CA THR A 612 22.74 -6.47 0.51
C THR A 612 21.26 -6.45 0.87
N ALA A 613 20.69 -7.65 0.97
CA ALA A 613 19.27 -7.92 1.02
C ALA A 613 18.71 -7.85 2.44
N THR A 614 17.61 -7.11 2.57
CA THR A 614 16.69 -7.21 3.71
C THR A 614 15.63 -8.27 3.47
N HIS A 615 15.35 -8.62 2.20
CA HIS A 615 14.45 -9.73 1.86
C HIS A 615 15.08 -10.60 0.77
N VAL A 616 14.96 -11.93 0.91
CA VAL A 616 15.29 -12.88 -0.16
C VAL A 616 14.28 -14.01 -0.17
N MET A 617 13.78 -14.38 -1.35
CA MET A 617 13.07 -15.64 -1.57
C MET A 617 13.77 -16.44 -2.65
N VAL A 618 14.08 -17.71 -2.37
CA VAL A 618 14.62 -18.65 -3.36
C VAL A 618 13.64 -19.78 -3.56
N ARG A 619 13.33 -20.07 -4.82
CA ARG A 619 12.48 -21.20 -5.21
C ARG A 619 13.29 -22.30 -5.86
N ILE A 620 13.01 -23.53 -5.43
CA ILE A 620 13.58 -24.75 -5.99
C ILE A 620 12.45 -25.69 -6.43
N GLY A 621 12.52 -26.20 -7.66
CA GLY A 621 11.53 -27.10 -8.26
C GLY A 621 11.03 -26.62 -9.63
N THR A 622 10.50 -27.55 -10.43
CA THR A 622 10.14 -27.32 -11.84
C THR A 622 9.00 -26.32 -12.05
N ILE A 623 9.20 -25.42 -13.01
CA ILE A 623 8.14 -24.74 -13.77
C ILE A 623 7.56 -25.78 -14.74
N SER A 624 6.24 -25.99 -14.71
CA SER A 624 5.56 -26.82 -15.72
C SER A 624 5.54 -26.07 -17.05
N ASN A 625 6.63 -26.15 -17.83
CA ASN A 625 6.76 -25.45 -19.10
C ASN A 625 5.84 -26.01 -20.18
N GLN A 626 4.83 -25.22 -20.56
CA GLN A 626 4.06 -25.35 -21.80
C GLN A 626 4.04 -24.02 -22.58
N HIS A 627 5.16 -23.28 -22.73
CA HIS A 627 5.14 -22.13 -23.67
C HIS A 627 6.48 -21.64 -24.25
N SER A 628 7.47 -22.51 -24.44
CA SER A 628 8.80 -22.10 -24.97
C SER A 628 8.83 -21.60 -26.43
N ASP A 629 7.71 -21.55 -27.17
CA ASP A 629 7.71 -21.25 -28.60
C ASP A 629 7.21 -19.84 -28.99
N SER A 630 6.61 -19.05 -28.10
CA SER A 630 6.03 -17.74 -28.48
C SER A 630 6.88 -16.51 -28.15
N ILE A 631 7.76 -16.55 -27.14
CA ILE A 631 8.49 -15.36 -26.67
C ILE A 631 9.80 -15.12 -27.45
N ARG A 632 10.47 -16.18 -27.91
CA ARG A 632 11.77 -16.09 -28.63
C ARG A 632 11.70 -15.35 -29.98
N SER A 633 10.51 -15.10 -30.52
CA SER A 633 10.32 -14.47 -31.82
C SER A 633 10.37 -12.94 -31.82
N ARG A 634 10.27 -12.25 -30.68
CA ARG A 634 10.09 -10.78 -30.68
C ARG A 634 11.33 -9.96 -30.30
N HIS A 635 12.28 -10.51 -29.53
CA HIS A 635 13.51 -9.80 -29.15
C HIS A 635 14.66 -9.87 -30.17
N SER A 636 14.61 -10.78 -31.15
CA SER A 636 15.68 -10.90 -32.15
C SER A 636 15.57 -9.90 -33.31
N ASN A 637 14.42 -9.24 -33.50
CA ASN A 637 14.20 -8.31 -34.62
C ASN A 637 14.69 -6.87 -34.38
N ALA A 638 15.15 -6.53 -33.17
CA ALA A 638 15.71 -5.21 -32.87
C ALA A 638 17.25 -5.12 -33.09
N ARG A 639 17.94 -6.23 -33.37
CA ARG A 639 19.42 -6.29 -33.42
C ARG A 639 20.05 -6.48 -34.81
N SER A 640 19.30 -6.49 -35.92
CA SER A 640 19.89 -6.60 -37.26
C SER A 640 19.39 -5.52 -38.22
N GLY A 641 19.92 -4.30 -38.07
CA GLY A 641 19.62 -3.16 -38.92
C GLY A 641 20.83 -2.29 -39.22
N SER A 642 21.96 -2.86 -39.68
CA SER A 642 23.01 -2.08 -40.35
C SER A 642 24.07 -2.96 -41.01
N SER A 643 23.93 -3.20 -42.32
CA SER A 643 25.06 -3.14 -43.28
C SER A 643 24.52 -3.35 -44.69
N GLY A 644 24.34 -2.25 -45.42
CA GLY A 644 24.20 -2.29 -46.89
C GLY A 644 25.57 -2.14 -47.54
N SER A 645 25.89 -3.02 -48.50
CA SER A 645 26.62 -2.66 -49.73
C SER A 645 26.69 -3.85 -50.70
N ASP A 646 26.11 -3.65 -51.88
CA ASP A 646 26.57 -4.02 -53.23
C ASP A 646 27.02 -5.46 -53.55
N ASN A 647 26.26 -6.17 -54.39
CA ASN A 647 26.56 -6.27 -55.83
C ASN A 647 25.61 -7.24 -56.59
N ASP A 648 25.11 -6.74 -57.73
CA ASP A 648 24.94 -7.39 -59.03
C ASP A 648 24.79 -8.92 -59.13
N SER A 649 23.66 -9.39 -59.69
CA SER A 649 23.52 -9.80 -61.11
C SER A 649 22.47 -10.91 -61.36
N ASP A 650 21.81 -10.77 -62.52
CA ASP A 650 21.03 -11.74 -63.31
C ASP A 650 19.67 -12.24 -62.73
N SER A 651 18.52 -11.84 -63.30
CA SER A 651 17.92 -12.31 -64.57
C SER A 651 17.89 -13.85 -64.61
N SER A 652 16.80 -14.59 -64.77
CA SER A 652 15.53 -14.48 -65.50
C SER A 652 14.81 -15.81 -65.15
N ASP A 653 13.50 -15.91 -64.94
CA ASP A 653 12.44 -16.12 -65.94
C ASP A 653 11.56 -17.32 -65.53
N HIS A 654 10.28 -17.25 -65.93
CA HIS A 654 9.32 -18.36 -66.15
C HIS A 654 8.46 -18.91 -64.98
N ASN A 655 7.39 -18.16 -64.70
CA ASN A 655 5.98 -18.45 -65.03
C ASN A 655 5.46 -19.91 -65.13
N SER A 656 4.35 -20.12 -64.40
CA SER A 656 3.16 -20.95 -64.69
C SER A 656 3.28 -22.47 -64.80
N ASN A 657 2.49 -23.20 -64.01
CA ASN A 657 1.20 -23.68 -64.52
C ASN A 657 0.22 -24.11 -63.42
N ASN A 658 -1.04 -23.83 -63.70
CA ASN A 658 -2.27 -24.05 -62.94
C ASN A 658 -2.87 -25.43 -63.28
N GLY A 659 -3.67 -26.03 -62.38
CA GLY A 659 -4.41 -27.25 -62.75
C GLY A 659 -5.23 -27.97 -61.67
N GLY A 660 -6.36 -27.36 -61.24
CA GLY A 660 -7.65 -28.02 -60.95
C GLY A 660 -7.78 -28.87 -59.68
N SER A 661 -8.97 -29.23 -59.19
CA SER A 661 -10.38 -28.86 -59.40
C SER A 661 -11.22 -29.79 -58.50
N TYR A 662 -12.48 -29.41 -58.21
CA TYR A 662 -13.59 -30.13 -57.56
C TYR A 662 -13.58 -30.05 -56.01
N GLY A 663 -14.57 -29.47 -55.31
CA GLY A 663 -16.03 -29.46 -55.49
C GLY A 663 -16.65 -30.44 -54.46
N ASN A 664 -17.79 -30.26 -53.78
CA ASN A 664 -18.85 -29.25 -53.77
C ASN A 664 -19.86 -29.66 -52.64
N HIS A 665 -20.61 -28.68 -52.10
CA HIS A 665 -21.90 -28.75 -51.36
C HIS A 665 -21.99 -29.55 -50.03
N HIS A 666 -22.66 -29.07 -48.98
CA HIS A 666 -23.75 -28.09 -48.87
C HIS A 666 -23.59 -27.16 -47.67
#